data_AF-A0AA36I3H9-F1
#
_entry.id   AF-A0AA36I3H9-F1
#
_cell.length_a   1.000
_cell.length_b   1.000
_cell.length_c   1.000
_cell.angle_alpha   90.00
_cell.angle_beta   90.00
_cell.angle_gamma   90.00
#
_symmetry.space_group_name_H-M   'P 1'
#
loop_
_entity.id
_entity.type
_entity.pdbx_description
1 polymer ?
#
loop_
_entity_poly.entity_id
_entity_poly.type
_entity_poly.pdbx_seq_one_letter_code
_entity_poly.pdbx_strand_id
1 'polypeptide(L)'
;MAFLVPGALVEVSGQVEEVDSGLQSRGVCSLQTFAQLQRCLPDGRWLALTQDGRFVRLDRDLTPCQSPPEFVLGPTSDAEVLAEALSSKLILEGYCVLEALDAKDQVERMLRAAEADLELSRVPLEFEPYYLGLESREKHGLIDFEDASDNLVRGFEDEDTRLTRLGDAISSKLKAQLGMRITGRTNLMVRQTFADAEEESCFKAGVPSSADRQQMMTLVKRRRLCMMHFLGPRTGTLRLIPKTGEEIRIEAAPGKLVLFTTERFRYSHTCEGATTTLQTWLLGQCPQYMMQSFGGDMTVLAPLAEKGLAPPKGENVMVTGIATCIGGDSKDHKCYWLMFNKAGTDTAVQTPISRWDINEYTADLPMQDAQAIGKSYTAHQAEAFDAEPSQRDRTGGRAKLGTLELNWELLGERPEVVITPRGQSDLRAAQSLGAALAGAGLGVLLWDRRGTGSSSVWASLTQPSLPEQEVEDLKSLLDSFSPQPCPVLLGLSSGGRLSALFGRKYPERTKGLCLLPTGDAKGIAQRLADAYYGDYVELAEQGGMEAVVNTAASHFNGLVSREALLRVDAAEFISAMNASRHFLGKSPGSPLLGLGLEELKELPKPTLILHHGLQDDHLHTLEDAQNLARHVQGQLVVEEDLDALHTKLAHFVMRC
;
A
#
# COMPACT_ATOMS: atom_id res chain seq x y z
N MET A 1 16.39 40.60 -11.60
CA MET A 1 15.35 40.83 -10.58
C MET A 1 14.27 39.78 -10.80
N ALA A 2 14.15 38.80 -9.91
CA ALA A 2 13.04 37.86 -9.96
C ALA A 2 11.74 38.63 -9.73
N PHE A 3 10.72 38.41 -10.56
CA PHE A 3 9.41 39.02 -10.34
C PHE A 3 8.81 38.39 -9.08
N LEU A 4 8.62 39.18 -8.03
CA LEU A 4 7.93 38.75 -6.81
C LEU A 4 6.44 38.56 -7.14
N VAL A 5 5.91 37.40 -6.83
CA VAL A 5 4.51 37.01 -7.05
C VAL A 5 3.85 36.63 -5.72
N PRO A 6 2.52 36.73 -5.61
CA PRO A 6 1.78 36.10 -4.50
C PRO A 6 2.20 34.63 -4.32
N GLY A 7 2.33 34.20 -3.06
CA GLY A 7 2.80 32.87 -2.69
C GLY A 7 4.31 32.74 -2.47
N ALA A 8 5.12 33.69 -2.94
CA ALA A 8 6.58 33.67 -2.73
C ALA A 8 6.96 33.84 -1.25
N LEU A 9 8.01 33.14 -0.80
CA LEU A 9 8.55 33.25 0.55
C LEU A 9 9.70 34.25 0.60
N VAL A 10 9.63 35.20 1.53
CA VAL A 10 10.62 36.25 1.74
C VAL A 10 11.13 36.26 3.18
N GLU A 11 12.36 36.70 3.37
CA GLU A 11 12.90 36.98 4.70
C GLU A 11 12.42 38.31 5.23
N VAL A 12 12.02 38.32 6.50
CA VAL A 12 11.63 39.52 7.25
C VAL A 12 12.60 39.69 8.40
N SER A 13 13.46 40.71 8.30
CA SER A 13 14.41 41.07 9.34
C SER A 13 14.34 42.55 9.68
N GLY A 14 14.13 42.87 10.95
CA GLY A 14 14.13 44.25 11.46
C GLY A 14 12.72 44.77 11.76
N GLN A 15 12.59 46.10 11.76
CA GLN A 15 11.34 46.78 12.13
C GLN A 15 10.37 46.80 10.94
N VAL A 16 9.19 46.21 11.14
CA VAL A 16 8.11 46.16 10.14
C VAL A 16 6.79 46.61 10.75
N GLU A 17 5.94 47.19 9.91
CA GLU A 17 4.60 47.62 10.30
C GLU A 17 3.66 46.41 10.33
N GLU A 18 3.17 46.05 11.52
CA GLU A 18 2.12 45.05 11.70
C GLU A 18 0.77 45.68 11.39
N VAL A 19 -0.08 44.94 10.69
CA VAL A 19 -1.43 45.37 10.34
C VAL A 19 -2.46 44.32 10.72
N ASP A 20 -3.70 44.73 10.94
CA ASP A 20 -4.82 43.79 11.07
C ASP A 20 -5.37 43.34 9.71
N SER A 21 -6.37 42.47 9.74
CA SER A 21 -7.08 41.99 8.54
C SER A 21 -7.76 43.11 7.72
N GLY A 22 -8.06 44.24 8.36
CA GLY A 22 -8.59 45.46 7.74
C GLY A 22 -7.51 46.42 7.23
N LEU A 23 -6.23 46.03 7.26
CA LEU A 23 -5.07 46.85 6.89
C LEU A 23 -4.86 48.08 7.80
N GLN A 24 -5.42 48.10 9.00
CA GLN A 24 -5.14 49.12 10.00
C GLN A 24 -3.85 48.78 10.74
N SER A 25 -3.04 49.81 11.01
CA SER A 25 -1.75 49.63 11.68
C SER A 25 -1.95 49.18 13.13
N ARG A 26 -1.32 48.08 13.52
CA ARG A 26 -1.18 47.62 14.92
C ARG A 26 0.11 48.14 15.58
N GLY A 27 0.94 48.87 14.83
CA GLY A 27 2.21 49.41 15.27
C GLY A 27 3.41 48.80 14.54
N VAL A 28 4.60 49.08 15.03
CA VAL A 28 5.86 48.55 14.48
C VAL A 28 6.40 47.48 15.42
N CYS A 29 6.76 46.33 14.87
CA CYS A 29 7.39 45.25 15.60
C CYS A 29 8.72 44.84 14.95
N SER A 30 9.65 44.33 15.76
CA SER A 30 10.92 43.79 15.25
C SER A 30 10.76 42.28 15.07
N LEU A 31 10.95 41.79 13.85
CA LEU A 31 10.81 40.37 13.52
C LEU A 31 12.09 39.82 12.88
N GLN A 32 12.31 38.52 13.07
CA GLN A 32 13.33 37.74 12.38
C GLN A 32 12.72 36.39 12.02
N THR A 33 12.07 36.32 10.86
CA THR A 33 11.29 35.16 10.40
C THR A 33 11.16 35.18 8.88
N PHE A 34 10.47 34.20 8.31
CA PHE A 34 10.03 34.26 6.92
C PHE A 34 8.53 34.63 6.85
N ALA A 35 8.12 35.14 5.69
CA ALA A 35 6.72 35.46 5.42
C ALA A 35 6.34 35.07 3.99
N GLN A 36 5.08 34.71 3.79
CA GLN A 36 4.52 34.49 2.46
C GLN A 36 3.85 35.77 1.95
N LEU A 37 4.24 36.20 0.74
CA LEU A 37 3.62 37.34 0.07
C LEU A 37 2.18 37.03 -0.30
N GLN A 38 1.24 37.86 0.14
CA GLN A 38 -0.18 37.67 -0.11
C GLN A 38 -0.63 38.46 -1.35
N ARG A 39 -0.38 39.78 -1.35
CA ARG A 39 -0.71 40.66 -2.48
C ARG A 39 0.06 41.96 -2.40
N CYS A 40 0.20 42.63 -3.55
CA CYS A 40 0.68 43.99 -3.62
C CYS A 40 -0.46 44.97 -3.31
N LEU A 41 -0.20 45.95 -2.45
CA LEU A 41 -1.13 47.01 -2.06
C LEU A 41 -1.09 48.18 -3.07
N PRO A 42 -2.12 49.06 -3.10
CA PRO A 42 -2.17 50.19 -4.04
C PRO A 42 -1.01 51.20 -3.87
N ASP A 43 -0.42 51.29 -2.68
CA ASP A 43 0.77 52.10 -2.40
C ASP A 43 2.07 51.46 -2.90
N GLY A 44 1.99 50.23 -3.43
CA GLY A 44 3.10 49.48 -3.97
C GLY A 44 3.91 48.69 -2.95
N ARG A 45 3.51 48.67 -1.68
CA ARG A 45 4.07 47.77 -0.66
C ARG A 45 3.42 46.39 -0.76
N TRP A 46 4.06 45.38 -0.19
CA TRP A 46 3.54 44.03 -0.09
C TRP A 46 2.84 43.80 1.24
N LEU A 47 1.68 43.15 1.21
CA LEU A 47 1.11 42.49 2.38
C LEU A 47 1.68 41.08 2.46
N ALA A 48 2.27 40.72 3.58
CA ALA A 48 2.81 39.39 3.82
C ALA A 48 2.27 38.79 5.13
N LEU A 49 2.16 37.47 5.18
CA LEU A 49 1.80 36.71 6.38
C LEU A 49 3.03 36.00 6.91
N THR A 50 3.44 36.32 8.14
CA THR A 50 4.62 35.74 8.79
C THR A 50 4.35 34.33 9.32
N GLN A 51 5.41 33.58 9.59
CA GLN A 51 5.32 32.25 10.22
C GLN A 51 4.55 32.25 11.54
N ASP A 52 4.66 33.32 12.34
CA ASP A 52 3.95 33.48 13.62
C ASP A 52 2.55 34.10 13.48
N GLY A 53 2.03 34.16 12.25
CA GLY A 53 0.64 34.49 11.97
C GLY A 53 0.30 35.98 11.95
N ARG A 54 1.29 36.86 11.78
CA ARG A 54 1.06 38.31 11.71
C ARG A 54 1.01 38.79 10.27
N PHE A 55 0.08 39.69 9.99
CA PHE A 55 0.10 40.43 8.74
C PHE A 55 1.04 41.63 8.87
N VAL A 56 1.97 41.76 7.94
CA VAL A 56 2.94 42.85 7.92
C VAL A 56 2.97 43.54 6.56
N ARG A 57 3.25 44.84 6.58
CA ARG A 57 3.56 45.61 5.36
C ARG A 57 5.05 45.62 5.13
N LEU A 58 5.47 45.18 3.94
CA LEU A 58 6.85 45.13 3.52
C LEU A 58 7.08 46.05 2.32
N ASP A 59 8.24 46.67 2.25
CA ASP A 59 8.63 47.50 1.10
C ASP A 59 8.91 46.65 -0.15
N ARG A 60 9.29 47.30 -1.26
CA ARG A 60 9.51 46.59 -2.54
C ARG A 60 10.83 45.83 -2.61
N ASP A 61 11.81 46.22 -1.81
CA ASP A 61 13.14 45.61 -1.80
C ASP A 61 13.15 44.42 -0.84
N LEU A 62 12.72 43.27 -1.35
CA LEU A 62 12.54 42.05 -0.56
C LEU A 62 13.59 41.00 -0.91
N THR A 63 14.11 40.36 0.12
CA THR A 63 15.06 39.26 -0.02
C THR A 63 14.28 37.94 -0.03
N PRO A 64 14.41 37.09 -1.07
CA PRO A 64 13.85 35.75 -1.05
C PRO A 64 14.38 34.95 0.14
N CYS A 65 13.52 34.12 0.74
CA CYS A 65 13.91 33.30 1.87
C CYS A 65 15.05 32.34 1.48
N GLN A 66 16.18 32.41 2.18
CA GLN A 66 17.38 31.63 1.87
C GLN A 66 17.27 30.17 2.33
N SER A 67 16.48 29.92 3.37
CA SER A 67 16.28 28.58 3.95
C SER A 67 14.80 28.33 4.21
N PRO A 68 13.99 28.18 3.14
CA PRO A 68 12.56 27.96 3.29
C PRO A 68 12.29 26.58 3.92
N PRO A 69 11.16 26.42 4.64
CA PRO A 69 10.68 25.11 5.04
C PRO A 69 10.44 24.23 3.80
N GLU A 70 10.48 22.91 3.98
CA GLU A 70 10.28 21.96 2.88
C GLU A 70 8.95 22.19 2.16
N PHE A 71 7.89 22.42 2.95
CA PHE A 71 6.56 22.74 2.43
C PHE A 71 5.93 23.85 3.26
N VAL A 72 5.27 24.77 2.57
CA VAL A 72 4.49 25.84 3.19
C VAL A 72 3.08 25.85 2.62
N LEU A 73 2.10 25.68 3.48
CA LEU A 73 0.69 25.84 3.16
C LEU A 73 0.21 27.17 3.74
N GLY A 74 0.18 28.22 2.93
CA GLY A 74 -0.41 29.50 3.30
C GLY A 74 -1.55 29.89 2.35
N PRO A 75 -2.22 31.04 2.61
CA PRO A 75 -3.43 31.43 1.87
C PRO A 75 -3.21 31.65 0.36
N THR A 76 -1.97 31.89 -0.06
CA THR A 76 -1.59 32.10 -1.46
C THR A 76 -0.70 31.00 -2.03
N SER A 77 -0.58 29.86 -1.34
CA SER A 77 0.09 28.68 -1.88
C SER A 77 -0.68 28.11 -3.08
N ASP A 78 0.04 27.71 -4.13
CA ASP A 78 -0.54 26.98 -5.26
C ASP A 78 -0.83 25.53 -4.86
N ALA A 79 -2.11 25.15 -4.85
CA ALA A 79 -2.55 23.85 -4.37
C ALA A 79 -2.11 22.69 -5.27
N GLU A 80 -2.00 22.89 -6.58
CA GLU A 80 -1.60 21.83 -7.51
C GLU A 80 -0.11 21.53 -7.41
N VAL A 81 0.71 22.59 -7.36
CA VAL A 81 2.17 22.46 -7.18
C VAL A 81 2.48 21.80 -5.83
N LEU A 82 1.80 22.26 -4.78
CA LEU A 82 1.97 21.67 -3.46
C LEU A 82 1.52 20.20 -3.43
N ALA A 83 0.39 19.86 -4.03
CA ALA A 83 -0.10 18.48 -4.07
C ALA A 83 0.83 17.54 -4.84
N GLU A 84 1.46 17.98 -5.93
CA GLU A 84 2.45 17.19 -6.68
C GLU A 84 3.69 16.89 -5.84
N ALA A 85 4.21 17.88 -5.12
CA ALA A 85 5.38 17.69 -4.26
C ALA A 85 5.05 16.82 -3.03
N LEU A 86 3.90 17.05 -2.38
CA LEU A 86 3.44 16.24 -1.25
C LEU A 86 3.17 14.79 -1.64
N SER A 87 2.51 14.54 -2.78
CA SER A 87 2.24 13.16 -3.24
C SER A 87 3.54 12.40 -3.50
N SER A 88 4.52 13.03 -4.15
CA SER A 88 5.84 12.44 -4.38
C SER A 88 6.53 12.06 -3.06
N LYS A 89 6.51 12.93 -2.05
CA LYS A 89 7.11 12.63 -0.75
C LYS A 89 6.32 11.57 0.04
N LEU A 90 4.99 11.60 0.00
CA LEU A 90 4.14 10.55 0.60
C LEU A 90 4.42 9.18 -0.02
N ILE A 91 4.79 9.09 -1.29
CA ILE A 91 5.16 7.82 -1.94
C ILE A 91 6.49 7.31 -1.43
N LEU A 92 7.49 8.19 -1.34
CA LEU A 92 8.84 7.81 -0.96
C LEU A 92 8.91 7.51 0.55
N GLU A 93 8.52 8.49 1.37
CA GLU A 93 8.71 8.46 2.82
C GLU A 93 7.44 8.03 3.59
N GLY A 94 6.26 8.17 2.98
CA GLY A 94 4.99 7.83 3.63
C GLY A 94 4.42 8.90 4.55
N TYR A 95 5.11 10.04 4.71
CA TYR A 95 4.68 11.20 5.49
C TYR A 95 5.23 12.52 4.92
N CYS A 96 4.63 13.64 5.31
CA CYS A 96 5.09 15.01 5.01
C CYS A 96 4.90 15.90 6.23
N VAL A 97 5.78 16.89 6.39
CA VAL A 97 5.69 17.92 7.44
C VAL A 97 5.67 19.29 6.75
N LEU A 98 4.64 20.08 7.03
CA LEU A 98 4.42 21.39 6.44
C LEU A 98 4.38 22.47 7.52
N GLU A 99 4.78 23.68 7.15
CA GLU A 99 4.43 24.90 7.89
C GLU A 99 3.08 25.43 7.37
N ALA A 100 2.08 25.41 8.21
CA ALA A 100 0.79 26.05 8.01
C ALA A 100 0.89 27.52 8.44
N LEU A 101 0.64 28.44 7.51
CA LEU A 101 0.62 29.88 7.80
C LEU A 101 -0.79 30.33 8.14
N ASP A 102 -1.09 30.36 9.43
CA ASP A 102 -2.39 30.75 9.97
C ASP A 102 -2.33 32.14 10.58
N ALA A 103 -3.32 32.98 10.27
CA ALA A 103 -3.42 34.28 10.91
C ALA A 103 -3.67 34.10 12.41
N LYS A 104 -2.96 34.86 13.24
CA LYS A 104 -3.07 34.77 14.71
C LYS A 104 -4.51 34.94 15.20
N ASP A 105 -5.23 35.92 14.65
CA ASP A 105 -6.64 36.17 14.98
C ASP A 105 -7.56 35.00 14.58
N GLN A 106 -7.19 34.20 13.57
CA GLN A 106 -7.92 32.99 13.15
C GLN A 106 -7.68 31.84 14.13
N VAL A 107 -6.41 31.60 14.52
CA VAL A 107 -6.07 30.57 15.52
C VAL A 107 -6.73 30.87 16.85
N GLU A 108 -6.67 32.12 17.33
CA GLU A 108 -7.35 32.54 18.56
C GLU A 108 -8.86 32.32 18.50
N ARG A 109 -9.49 32.53 17.33
CA ARG A 109 -10.92 32.28 17.12
C ARG A 109 -11.25 30.79 17.20
N MET A 110 -10.47 29.94 16.54
CA MET A 110 -10.64 28.48 16.59
C MET A 110 -10.52 27.96 18.02
N LEU A 111 -9.49 28.40 18.76
CA LEU A 111 -9.27 27.98 20.15
C LEU A 111 -10.43 28.40 21.06
N ARG A 112 -10.91 29.65 20.94
CA ARG A 112 -12.07 30.13 21.71
C ARG A 112 -13.36 29.38 21.37
N ALA A 113 -13.60 29.08 20.09
CA ALA A 113 -14.79 28.35 19.66
C ALA A 113 -14.77 26.90 20.18
N ALA A 114 -13.60 26.24 20.15
CA ALA A 114 -13.44 24.91 20.71
C ALA A 114 -13.65 24.88 22.24
N GLU A 115 -13.19 25.89 22.96
CA GLU A 115 -13.36 25.97 24.41
C GLU A 115 -14.81 26.29 24.82
N ALA A 116 -15.49 27.16 24.08
CA ALA A 116 -16.82 27.64 24.45
C ALA A 116 -17.95 26.69 24.05
N ASP A 117 -17.88 26.11 22.84
CA ASP A 117 -19.05 25.52 22.18
C ASP A 117 -18.86 24.07 21.75
N LEU A 118 -17.64 23.50 21.83
CA LEU A 118 -17.40 22.10 21.47
C LEU A 118 -17.47 21.17 22.68
N GLU A 119 -18.39 20.22 22.65
CA GLU A 119 -18.45 19.16 23.65
C GLU A 119 -17.33 18.13 23.41
N LEU A 120 -16.40 18.05 24.35
CA LEU A 120 -15.29 17.10 24.31
C LEU A 120 -15.63 15.84 25.11
N SER A 121 -15.27 14.69 24.56
CA SER A 121 -15.43 13.39 25.21
C SER A 121 -14.17 12.55 25.06
N ARG A 122 -14.08 11.46 25.82
CA ARG A 122 -13.01 10.47 25.67
C ARG A 122 -13.56 9.28 24.90
N VAL A 123 -12.89 8.90 23.80
CA VAL A 123 -13.26 7.68 23.08
C VAL A 123 -13.12 6.47 24.02
N PRO A 124 -13.90 5.40 23.80
CA PRO A 124 -13.70 4.13 24.49
C PRO A 124 -12.23 3.68 24.47
N LEU A 125 -11.73 3.16 25.58
CA LEU A 125 -10.30 2.77 25.70
C LEU A 125 -9.87 1.76 24.63
N GLU A 126 -10.77 0.86 24.22
CA GLU A 126 -10.50 -0.11 23.14
C GLU A 126 -10.34 0.54 21.75
N PHE A 127 -10.79 1.78 21.59
CA PHE A 127 -10.78 2.53 20.34
C PHE A 127 -9.61 3.53 20.25
N GLU A 128 -9.11 4.04 21.39
CA GLU A 128 -8.05 5.05 21.46
C GLU A 128 -6.85 4.77 20.51
N PRO A 129 -6.22 3.58 20.52
CA PRO A 129 -5.06 3.28 19.68
C PRO A 129 -5.31 3.45 18.19
N TYR A 130 -6.55 3.25 17.77
CA TYR A 130 -6.95 3.29 16.37
C TYR A 130 -7.52 4.64 15.98
N TYR A 131 -8.08 5.40 16.92
CA TYR A 131 -8.72 6.68 16.63
C TYR A 131 -7.79 7.87 16.87
N LEU A 132 -7.16 7.90 18.04
CA LEU A 132 -6.30 8.98 18.51
C LEU A 132 -4.80 8.59 18.51
N GLY A 133 -4.50 7.32 18.26
CA GLY A 133 -3.13 6.82 18.26
C GLY A 133 -2.72 6.20 19.59
N LEU A 134 -1.56 5.59 19.60
CA LEU A 134 -1.02 4.87 20.75
C LEU A 134 -0.68 5.86 21.88
N GLU A 135 -0.94 5.42 23.12
CA GLU A 135 -0.62 6.19 24.34
C GLU A 135 -1.27 7.59 24.38
N SER A 136 -2.36 7.77 23.63
CA SER A 136 -3.09 9.04 23.58
C SER A 136 -3.70 9.35 24.95
N ARG A 137 -3.46 10.56 25.46
CA ARG A 137 -4.07 11.10 26.67
C ARG A 137 -4.83 12.37 26.34
N GLU A 138 -5.86 12.19 25.51
CA GLU A 138 -6.57 13.29 24.90
C GLU A 138 -8.07 13.08 24.92
N LYS A 139 -8.78 14.20 25.05
CA LYS A 139 -10.22 14.33 24.77
C LYS A 139 -10.39 14.84 23.35
N HIS A 140 -11.54 14.55 22.75
CA HIS A 140 -11.83 14.87 21.37
C HIS A 140 -13.28 15.30 21.18
N GLY A 141 -13.54 16.09 20.13
CA GLY A 141 -14.86 16.44 19.65
C GLY A 141 -14.86 16.45 18.13
N LEU A 142 -15.90 15.90 17.51
CA LEU A 142 -16.13 15.99 16.08
C LEU A 142 -17.06 17.18 15.80
N ILE A 143 -16.71 18.01 14.83
CA ILE A 143 -17.58 19.12 14.41
C ILE A 143 -18.52 18.58 13.33
N ASP A 144 -19.80 18.50 13.66
CA ASP A 144 -20.84 18.31 12.66
C ASP A 144 -21.31 19.68 12.17
N PHE A 145 -20.84 20.12 11.00
CA PHE A 145 -21.15 21.46 10.49
C PHE A 145 -22.64 21.65 10.14
N GLU A 146 -23.43 20.58 10.01
CA GLU A 146 -24.87 20.68 9.78
C GLU A 146 -25.63 21.07 11.05
N ASP A 147 -25.16 20.60 12.21
CA ASP A 147 -25.79 20.79 13.51
C ASP A 147 -24.98 21.72 14.46
N ALA A 148 -23.82 22.21 14.02
CA ALA A 148 -22.93 23.05 14.82
C ALA A 148 -23.50 24.44 15.10
N SER A 149 -23.10 25.03 16.22
CA SER A 149 -23.41 26.43 16.53
C SER A 149 -22.74 27.38 15.54
N ASP A 150 -23.35 28.56 15.32
CA ASP A 150 -22.80 29.62 14.47
C ASP A 150 -21.34 29.98 14.82
N ASN A 151 -20.99 29.91 16.10
CA ASN A 151 -19.64 30.18 16.58
C ASN A 151 -18.63 29.11 16.15
N LEU A 152 -18.99 27.81 16.24
CA LEU A 152 -18.14 26.72 15.77
C LEU A 152 -17.95 26.77 14.26
N VAL A 153 -19.02 27.01 13.51
CA VAL A 153 -18.96 27.17 12.05
C VAL A 153 -18.02 28.32 11.70
N ARG A 154 -18.23 29.52 12.25
CA ARG A 154 -17.33 30.68 12.01
C ARG A 154 -15.90 30.48 12.49
N GLY A 155 -15.69 29.61 13.47
CA GLY A 155 -14.38 29.24 13.98
C GLY A 155 -13.60 28.38 12.98
N PHE A 156 -14.24 27.34 12.43
CA PHE A 156 -13.56 26.25 11.75
C PHE A 156 -13.86 26.10 10.25
N GLU A 157 -14.86 26.77 9.69
CA GLU A 157 -15.27 26.61 8.27
C GLU A 157 -14.13 26.91 7.28
N ASP A 158 -13.34 27.96 7.55
CA ASP A 158 -12.19 28.31 6.71
C ASP A 158 -11.12 27.20 6.70
N GLU A 159 -10.84 26.63 7.87
CA GLU A 159 -9.81 25.59 8.03
C GLU A 159 -10.31 24.23 7.49
N ASP A 160 -11.57 23.90 7.71
CA ASP A 160 -12.19 22.70 7.14
C ASP A 160 -12.21 22.76 5.60
N THR A 161 -12.52 23.92 5.04
CA THR A 161 -12.45 24.19 3.60
C THR A 161 -11.02 24.02 3.08
N ARG A 162 -10.03 24.55 3.80
CA ARG A 162 -8.61 24.46 3.41
C ARG A 162 -8.11 23.02 3.41
N LEU A 163 -8.41 22.23 4.46
CA LEU A 163 -8.06 20.82 4.53
C LEU A 163 -8.78 19.99 3.46
N THR A 164 -10.02 20.34 3.14
CA THR A 164 -10.77 19.71 2.03
C THR A 164 -10.10 19.97 0.69
N ARG A 165 -9.76 21.23 0.37
CA ARG A 165 -9.06 21.58 -0.87
C ARG A 165 -7.70 20.89 -0.99
N LEU A 166 -6.94 20.83 0.09
CA LEU A 166 -5.67 20.10 0.13
C LEU A 166 -5.88 18.60 -0.11
N GLY A 167 -6.88 18.02 0.55
CA GLY A 167 -7.26 16.61 0.38
C GLY A 167 -7.63 16.28 -1.06
N ASP A 168 -8.46 17.11 -1.70
CA ASP A 168 -8.88 16.91 -3.09
C ASP A 168 -7.71 17.01 -4.07
N ALA A 169 -6.85 18.02 -3.91
CA ALA A 169 -5.67 18.21 -4.75
C ALA A 169 -4.73 16.99 -4.67
N ILE A 170 -4.43 16.52 -3.45
CA ILE A 170 -3.57 15.34 -3.22
C ILE A 170 -4.23 14.05 -3.75
N SER A 171 -5.55 13.90 -3.57
CA SER A 171 -6.29 12.68 -3.96
C SER A 171 -6.15 12.36 -5.45
N SER A 172 -6.15 13.38 -6.31
CA SER A 172 -5.97 13.20 -7.76
C SER A 172 -4.62 12.56 -8.10
N LYS A 173 -3.54 13.01 -7.45
CA LYS A 173 -2.17 12.55 -7.69
C LYS A 173 -1.92 11.18 -7.08
N LEU A 174 -2.42 10.94 -5.86
CA LEU A 174 -2.28 9.64 -5.20
C LEU A 174 -3.00 8.51 -5.94
N LYS A 175 -4.15 8.80 -6.57
CA LYS A 175 -4.78 7.82 -7.46
C LYS A 175 -3.88 7.48 -8.64
N ALA A 176 -3.28 8.49 -9.28
CA ALA A 176 -2.42 8.30 -10.45
C ALA A 176 -1.12 7.55 -10.12
N GLN A 177 -0.53 7.78 -8.94
CA GLN A 177 0.79 7.28 -8.60
C GLN A 177 0.79 6.04 -7.67
N LEU A 178 -0.19 5.90 -6.78
CA LEU A 178 -0.30 4.80 -5.81
C LEU A 178 -1.53 3.91 -6.01
N GLY A 179 -2.43 4.22 -6.95
CA GLY A 179 -3.73 3.56 -7.06
C GLY A 179 -4.64 3.81 -5.85
N MET A 180 -4.26 4.72 -4.95
CA MET A 180 -4.99 5.01 -3.72
C MET A 180 -6.16 5.93 -4.03
N ARG A 181 -7.35 5.35 -4.17
CA ARG A 181 -8.58 6.12 -4.43
C ARG A 181 -9.17 6.67 -3.13
N ILE A 182 -9.02 7.97 -2.91
CA ILE A 182 -9.75 8.70 -1.86
C ILE A 182 -11.17 9.00 -2.36
N THR A 183 -12.15 8.82 -1.49
CA THR A 183 -13.59 8.96 -1.77
C THR A 183 -14.29 9.93 -0.83
N GLY A 184 -13.59 10.43 0.18
CA GLY A 184 -14.13 11.38 1.14
C GLY A 184 -13.19 11.57 2.31
N ARG A 185 -13.66 12.30 3.32
CA ARG A 185 -12.92 12.66 4.51
C ARG A 185 -13.84 12.55 5.74
N THR A 186 -13.29 12.33 6.92
CA THR A 186 -14.09 12.47 8.16
C THR A 186 -14.31 13.94 8.49
N ASN A 187 -15.38 14.24 9.22
CA ASN A 187 -15.55 15.56 9.84
C ASN A 187 -14.28 15.99 10.60
N LEU A 188 -14.09 17.31 10.72
CA LEU A 188 -12.96 17.86 11.45
C LEU A 188 -13.05 17.48 12.92
N MET A 189 -11.99 16.86 13.42
CA MET A 189 -11.88 16.46 14.80
C MET A 189 -10.95 17.43 15.53
N VAL A 190 -11.44 18.01 16.61
CA VAL A 190 -10.61 18.77 17.54
C VAL A 190 -10.17 17.84 18.65
N ARG A 191 -8.87 17.78 18.91
CA ARG A 191 -8.23 16.97 19.95
C ARG A 191 -7.55 17.91 20.94
N GLN A 192 -7.66 17.59 22.23
CA GLN A 192 -6.98 18.32 23.29
C GLN A 192 -6.32 17.35 24.27
N THR A 193 -5.03 17.55 24.53
CA THR A 193 -4.34 16.86 25.62
C THR A 193 -4.86 17.33 26.96
N PHE A 194 -4.93 16.41 27.92
CA PHE A 194 -5.25 16.78 29.29
C PHE A 194 -4.14 17.66 29.88
N ALA A 195 -4.53 18.68 30.62
CA ALA A 195 -3.62 19.57 31.35
C ALA A 195 -2.84 18.79 32.42
N ASP A 196 -3.54 17.90 33.13
CA ASP A 196 -3.01 17.09 34.21
C ASP A 196 -3.86 15.81 34.44
N ALA A 197 -3.46 15.01 35.42
CA ALA A 197 -4.14 13.77 35.77
C ALA A 197 -5.51 14.00 36.45
N GLU A 198 -5.74 15.17 37.06
CA GLU A 198 -7.01 15.52 37.69
C GLU A 198 -8.07 15.76 36.61
N GLU A 199 -7.73 16.55 35.59
CA GLU A 199 -8.59 16.73 34.43
C GLU A 199 -8.87 15.40 33.73
N GLU A 200 -7.86 14.57 33.46
CA GLU A 200 -8.07 13.27 32.83
C GLU A 200 -9.07 12.39 33.60
N SER A 201 -9.04 12.45 34.94
CA SER A 201 -9.94 11.66 35.79
C SER A 201 -11.42 12.06 35.66
N CYS A 202 -11.70 13.29 35.22
CA CYS A 202 -13.05 13.78 34.94
C CYS A 202 -13.63 13.19 33.63
N PHE A 203 -12.78 12.73 32.72
CA PHE A 203 -13.19 12.17 31.43
C PHE A 203 -13.16 10.63 31.46
N LYS A 204 -14.26 10.03 31.88
CA LYS A 204 -14.42 8.57 31.90
C LYS A 204 -14.79 8.04 30.52
N ALA A 205 -14.01 7.08 30.03
CA ALA A 205 -14.32 6.38 28.78
C ALA A 205 -15.59 5.50 28.96
N GLY A 206 -16.54 5.64 28.03
CA GLY A 206 -17.76 4.83 27.99
C GLY A 206 -17.54 3.43 27.43
N VAL A 207 -18.53 2.55 27.63
CA VAL A 207 -18.59 1.25 26.95
C VAL A 207 -19.22 1.46 25.56
N PRO A 208 -18.57 1.05 24.47
CA PRO A 208 -19.10 1.29 23.13
C PRO A 208 -20.35 0.46 22.86
N SER A 209 -21.29 1.06 22.14
CA SER A 209 -22.45 0.38 21.57
C SER A 209 -22.07 -0.46 20.34
N SER A 210 -23.00 -1.27 19.82
CA SER A 210 -22.79 -1.99 18.56
C SER A 210 -22.62 -1.04 17.37
N ALA A 211 -23.31 0.10 17.39
CA ALA A 211 -23.20 1.13 16.36
C ALA A 211 -21.80 1.77 16.36
N ASP A 212 -21.26 2.09 17.55
CA ASP A 212 -19.92 2.68 17.68
C ASP A 212 -18.84 1.73 17.17
N ARG A 213 -18.96 0.42 17.47
CA ARG A 213 -18.06 -0.60 16.93
C ARG A 213 -18.11 -0.67 15.41
N GLN A 214 -19.30 -0.62 14.82
CA GLN A 214 -19.47 -0.66 13.37
C GLN A 214 -18.87 0.58 12.69
N GLN A 215 -19.10 1.77 13.25
CA GLN A 215 -18.52 3.02 12.74
C GLN A 215 -16.99 3.00 12.83
N MET A 216 -16.45 2.56 13.96
CA MET A 216 -15.01 2.41 14.17
C MET A 216 -14.38 1.44 13.16
N MET A 217 -14.98 0.25 12.97
CA MET A 217 -14.50 -0.71 11.97
C MET A 217 -14.55 -0.15 10.54
N THR A 218 -15.60 0.60 10.21
CA THR A 218 -15.72 1.26 8.91
C THR A 218 -14.61 2.29 8.70
N LEU A 219 -14.33 3.11 9.72
CA LEU A 219 -13.23 4.07 9.66
C LEU A 219 -11.87 3.38 9.52
N VAL A 220 -11.56 2.39 10.36
CA VAL A 220 -10.26 1.71 10.35
C VAL A 220 -9.98 1.02 9.03
N LYS A 221 -11.00 0.43 8.39
CA LYS A 221 -10.87 -0.19 7.07
C LYS A 221 -10.68 0.82 5.94
N ARG A 222 -11.29 2.01 6.07
CA ARG A 222 -11.33 3.01 4.99
C ARG A 222 -10.24 4.06 5.09
N ARG A 223 -9.74 4.41 6.27
CA ARG A 223 -8.71 5.44 6.42
C ARG A 223 -7.46 5.10 5.60
N ARG A 224 -6.89 6.11 4.96
CA ARG A 224 -5.69 5.99 4.13
C ARG A 224 -4.62 6.99 4.52
N LEU A 225 -5.02 8.23 4.77
CA LEU A 225 -4.13 9.30 5.24
C LEU A 225 -4.73 9.96 6.48
N CYS A 226 -3.85 10.29 7.43
CA CYS A 226 -4.15 11.24 8.50
C CYS A 226 -3.62 12.62 8.09
N MET A 227 -4.37 13.67 8.39
CA MET A 227 -3.85 15.03 8.46
C MET A 227 -3.98 15.52 9.91
N MET A 228 -2.90 16.02 10.49
CA MET A 228 -2.86 16.58 11.85
C MET A 228 -2.29 17.99 11.83
N HIS A 229 -3.10 18.98 12.19
CA HIS A 229 -2.71 20.39 12.29
C HIS A 229 -2.59 20.81 13.75
N PHE A 230 -1.41 21.21 14.19
CA PHE A 230 -1.12 21.57 15.57
C PHE A 230 -1.35 23.08 15.78
N LEU A 231 -2.37 23.43 16.57
CA LEU A 231 -2.72 24.84 16.86
C LEU A 231 -1.99 25.39 18.10
N GLY A 232 -1.51 24.50 18.98
CA GLY A 232 -0.84 24.90 20.21
C GLY A 232 -1.79 25.10 21.40
N PRO A 233 -1.37 25.83 22.45
CA PRO A 233 -0.18 26.69 22.49
C PRO A 233 1.14 25.97 22.79
N ARG A 234 1.10 24.70 23.21
CA ARG A 234 2.31 23.93 23.56
C ARG A 234 2.77 23.05 22.40
N THR A 235 4.08 22.84 22.34
CA THR A 235 4.70 21.90 21.42
C THR A 235 4.63 20.49 21.99
N GLY A 236 3.98 19.59 21.27
CA GLY A 236 3.95 18.16 21.57
C GLY A 236 5.04 17.38 20.82
N THR A 237 4.96 16.05 20.92
CA THR A 237 5.74 15.12 20.10
C THR A 237 4.77 14.21 19.34
N LEU A 238 4.90 14.19 18.01
CA LEU A 238 4.26 13.20 17.16
C LEU A 238 5.30 12.12 16.80
N ARG A 239 5.03 10.89 17.20
CA ARG A 239 5.82 9.72 16.80
C ARG A 239 5.09 8.98 15.70
N LEU A 240 5.74 8.79 14.55
CA LEU A 240 5.28 7.88 13.51
C LEU A 240 6.03 6.56 13.68
N ILE A 241 5.29 5.52 14.00
CA ILE A 241 5.79 4.18 14.32
C ILE A 241 5.56 3.32 13.09
N PRO A 242 6.59 3.08 12.25
CA PRO A 242 6.41 2.30 11.04
C PRO A 242 6.11 0.85 11.38
N LYS A 243 5.38 0.16 10.50
CA LYS A 243 5.20 -1.30 10.62
C LYS A 243 6.52 -2.07 10.44
N THR A 244 7.48 -1.47 9.74
CA THR A 244 8.82 -1.99 9.48
C THR A 244 9.81 -0.83 9.46
N GLY A 245 10.90 -0.89 10.24
CA GLY A 245 11.92 0.15 10.30
C GLY A 245 11.94 0.92 11.64
N GLU A 246 12.59 2.08 11.65
CA GLU A 246 12.81 2.88 12.86
C GLU A 246 11.74 3.96 13.09
N GLU A 247 11.45 4.24 14.35
CA GLU A 247 10.48 5.28 14.77
C GLU A 247 10.94 6.67 14.32
N ILE A 248 10.02 7.44 13.76
CA ILE A 248 10.25 8.82 13.33
C ILE A 248 9.62 9.76 14.36
N ARG A 249 10.40 10.74 14.84
CA ARG A 249 9.94 11.74 15.81
C ARG A 249 9.82 13.10 15.14
N ILE A 250 8.64 13.69 15.25
CA ILE A 250 8.30 14.98 14.67
C ILE A 250 7.89 15.91 15.81
N GLU A 251 8.47 17.11 15.83
CA GLU A 251 8.09 18.17 16.74
C GLU A 251 6.70 18.71 16.35
N ALA A 252 5.71 18.49 17.21
CA ALA A 252 4.33 18.93 17.00
C ALA A 252 4.12 20.37 17.52
N ALA A 253 4.86 21.30 16.92
CA ALA A 253 4.83 22.72 17.28
C ALA A 253 3.60 23.44 16.65
N PRO A 254 3.11 24.55 17.26
CA PRO A 254 2.05 25.36 16.67
C PRO A 254 2.38 25.79 15.23
N GLY A 255 1.43 25.68 14.32
CA GLY A 255 1.62 25.96 12.89
C GLY A 255 2.22 24.80 12.09
N LYS A 256 2.46 23.63 12.70
CA LYS A 256 2.85 22.43 11.95
C LYS A 256 1.61 21.69 11.44
N LEU A 257 1.65 21.26 10.19
CA LEU A 257 0.68 20.33 9.61
C LEU A 257 1.42 19.07 9.15
N VAL A 258 1.00 17.91 9.64
CA VAL A 258 1.62 16.62 9.31
C VAL A 258 0.62 15.74 8.58
N LEU A 259 1.06 15.16 7.45
CA LEU A 259 0.32 14.16 6.71
C LEU A 259 1.06 12.84 6.76
N PHE A 260 0.37 11.72 6.98
CA PHE A 260 1.02 10.40 6.91
C PHE A 260 0.05 9.29 6.52
N THR A 261 0.61 8.25 5.89
CA THR A 261 -0.15 7.07 5.42
C THR A 261 -0.39 6.08 6.55
N THR A 262 -1.64 5.67 6.75
CA THR A 262 -2.02 4.70 7.80
C THR A 262 -1.59 3.27 7.48
N GLU A 263 -1.25 3.01 6.22
CA GLU A 263 -0.75 1.72 5.79
C GLU A 263 0.70 1.48 6.22
N ARG A 264 1.51 2.55 6.26
CA ARG A 264 2.92 2.46 6.67
C ARG A 264 3.12 2.72 8.16
N PHE A 265 2.33 3.62 8.75
CA PHE A 265 2.54 4.10 10.11
C PHE A 265 1.35 3.84 11.03
N ARG A 266 1.66 3.39 12.24
CA ARG A 266 0.89 3.75 13.44
C ARG A 266 1.47 5.06 13.97
N TYR A 267 0.78 5.69 14.91
CA TYR A 267 1.28 6.95 15.46
C TYR A 267 0.95 7.08 16.94
N SER A 268 1.66 7.96 17.62
CA SER A 268 1.42 8.40 18.98
C SER A 268 1.62 9.91 19.05
N HIS A 269 0.69 10.62 19.65
CA HIS A 269 0.78 12.06 19.87
C HIS A 269 0.65 12.34 21.37
N THR A 270 1.65 13.02 21.93
CA THR A 270 1.70 13.36 23.35
C THR A 270 2.20 14.79 23.55
N CYS A 271 1.70 15.45 24.58
CA CYS A 271 2.18 16.76 25.02
C CYS A 271 2.07 16.85 26.54
N GLU A 272 3.04 17.50 27.18
CA GLU A 272 2.94 17.85 28.60
C GLU A 272 2.07 19.10 28.76
N GLY A 273 0.89 18.94 29.33
CA GLY A 273 -0.12 19.99 29.47
C GLY A 273 -1.02 20.13 28.25
N ALA A 274 -1.99 21.05 28.35
CA ALA A 274 -3.01 21.22 27.33
C ALA A 274 -2.48 21.87 26.03
N THR A 275 -2.75 21.20 24.91
CA THR A 275 -2.54 21.69 23.55
C THR A 275 -3.68 21.23 22.66
N THR A 276 -4.01 22.01 21.63
CA THR A 276 -5.10 21.72 20.70
C THR A 276 -4.54 21.29 19.34
N THR A 277 -5.07 20.20 18.80
CA THR A 277 -4.72 19.63 17.50
C THR A 277 -5.98 19.36 16.70
N LEU A 278 -5.98 19.74 15.42
CA LEU A 278 -7.02 19.35 14.48
C LEU A 278 -6.59 18.07 13.77
N GLN A 279 -7.53 17.16 13.57
CA GLN A 279 -7.30 15.92 12.87
C GLN A 279 -8.41 15.63 11.89
N THR A 280 -8.04 15.08 10.74
CA THR A 280 -9.01 14.52 9.80
C THR A 280 -8.42 13.36 9.00
N TRP A 281 -9.26 12.39 8.65
CA TRP A 281 -8.85 11.20 7.90
C TRP A 281 -9.35 11.28 6.47
N LEU A 282 -8.47 11.12 5.49
CA LEU A 282 -8.88 10.83 4.12
C LEU A 282 -9.24 9.35 3.99
N LEU A 283 -10.41 9.09 3.42
CA LEU A 283 -11.06 7.79 3.37
C LEU A 283 -11.03 7.21 1.96
N GLY A 284 -10.53 5.98 1.85
CA GLY A 284 -10.68 5.15 0.68
C GLY A 284 -12.12 4.67 0.46
N GLN A 285 -12.31 3.95 -0.64
CA GLN A 285 -13.60 3.46 -1.09
C GLN A 285 -14.32 2.65 0.00
N CYS A 286 -15.62 2.92 0.15
CA CYS A 286 -16.47 2.11 1.02
C CYS A 286 -16.65 0.73 0.37
N PRO A 287 -16.38 -0.38 1.10
CA PRO A 287 -16.67 -1.70 0.57
C PRO A 287 -18.19 -1.83 0.35
N GLN A 288 -18.58 -2.01 -0.91
CA GLN A 288 -19.98 -2.26 -1.28
C GLN A 288 -20.20 -3.77 -1.31
N TYR A 289 -21.00 -4.26 -0.36
CA TYR A 289 -21.42 -5.65 -0.33
C TYR A 289 -22.78 -5.76 -1.02
N MET A 290 -22.86 -6.51 -2.11
CA MET A 290 -24.13 -6.84 -2.75
C MET A 290 -24.56 -8.20 -2.24
N MET A 291 -25.62 -8.23 -1.43
CA MET A 291 -26.22 -9.48 -1.00
C MET A 291 -27.06 -10.02 -2.16
N GLN A 292 -26.73 -11.19 -2.69
CA GLN A 292 -27.53 -11.86 -3.72
C GLN A 292 -28.87 -12.33 -3.12
N SER A 293 -29.85 -12.65 -3.98
CA SER A 293 -31.21 -13.01 -3.58
C SER A 293 -31.20 -14.15 -2.56
N PHE A 294 -31.83 -13.94 -1.41
CA PHE A 294 -32.11 -14.98 -0.42
C PHE A 294 -33.61 -15.33 -0.47
N GLY A 295 -33.97 -16.58 -0.21
CA GLY A 295 -35.35 -17.01 -0.03
C GLY A 295 -35.69 -17.14 1.45
N GLY A 296 -36.84 -16.60 1.88
CA GLY A 296 -37.33 -16.70 3.26
C GLY A 296 -38.29 -15.59 3.66
N ASP A 297 -38.93 -15.72 4.83
CA ASP A 297 -39.82 -14.69 5.38
C ASP A 297 -39.00 -13.57 6.07
N MET A 298 -38.95 -12.42 5.41
CA MET A 298 -38.19 -11.25 5.87
C MET A 298 -38.83 -10.51 7.04
N THR A 299 -40.06 -10.84 7.41
CA THR A 299 -40.72 -10.24 8.57
C THR A 299 -40.03 -10.60 9.89
N VAL A 300 -39.23 -11.66 9.92
CA VAL A 300 -38.44 -12.08 11.10
C VAL A 300 -37.21 -11.17 11.33
N LEU A 301 -36.64 -10.58 10.28
CA LEU A 301 -35.43 -9.75 10.38
C LEU A 301 -35.73 -8.27 10.65
N ALA A 302 -36.91 -7.79 10.29
CA ALA A 302 -37.29 -6.39 10.48
C ALA A 302 -37.26 -5.90 11.95
N PRO A 303 -37.71 -6.68 12.96
CA PRO A 303 -37.67 -6.23 14.36
C PRO A 303 -36.28 -6.31 15.02
N LEU A 304 -35.38 -7.13 14.48
CA LEU A 304 -34.03 -7.35 15.03
C LEU A 304 -33.06 -6.22 14.66
N ALA A 305 -33.31 -5.49 13.58
CA ALA A 305 -32.43 -4.45 13.06
C ALA A 305 -32.48 -3.13 13.86
N GLU A 306 -33.60 -2.79 14.50
CA GLU A 306 -33.79 -1.45 15.10
C GLU A 306 -33.56 -1.36 16.61
N LYS A 307 -33.76 -2.44 17.39
CA LYS A 307 -33.77 -2.28 18.86
C LYS A 307 -33.13 -3.40 19.67
N GLY A 308 -32.74 -4.51 19.05
CA GLY A 308 -32.42 -5.74 19.78
C GLY A 308 -33.61 -6.24 20.63
N LEU A 309 -33.55 -7.48 21.12
CA LEU A 309 -34.59 -8.00 21.99
C LEU A 309 -34.45 -7.40 23.39
N ALA A 310 -35.56 -6.94 23.97
CA ALA A 310 -35.59 -6.51 25.37
C ALA A 310 -35.25 -7.69 26.30
N PRO A 311 -34.53 -7.47 27.41
CA PRO A 311 -34.23 -8.54 28.35
C PRO A 311 -35.52 -9.14 28.94
N PRO A 312 -35.52 -10.44 29.29
CA PRO A 312 -36.70 -11.11 29.86
C PRO A 312 -37.21 -10.40 31.12
N LYS A 313 -38.54 -10.32 31.30
CA LYS A 313 -39.14 -9.79 32.53
C LYS A 313 -39.20 -10.88 33.62
N GLY A 314 -38.68 -10.61 34.82
CA GLY A 314 -38.74 -11.54 35.96
C GLY A 314 -37.59 -11.36 36.96
N GLU A 315 -37.37 -12.34 37.84
CA GLU A 315 -36.13 -12.43 38.64
C GLU A 315 -34.92 -12.55 37.70
N ASN A 316 -34.10 -11.50 37.70
CA ASN A 316 -32.90 -11.46 36.87
C ASN A 316 -31.78 -12.22 37.59
N VAL A 317 -31.31 -13.29 36.96
CA VAL A 317 -30.05 -13.92 37.37
C VAL A 317 -28.93 -12.96 37.02
N MET A 318 -28.31 -12.36 38.03
CA MET A 318 -27.12 -11.53 37.83
C MET A 318 -25.95 -12.46 37.51
N VAL A 319 -25.56 -12.50 36.24
CA VAL A 319 -24.39 -13.27 35.81
C VAL A 319 -23.14 -12.53 36.28
N THR A 320 -22.64 -12.89 37.46
CA THR A 320 -21.46 -12.27 38.09
C THR A 320 -20.14 -12.69 37.44
N GLY A 321 -20.18 -13.66 36.53
CA GLY A 321 -19.08 -14.06 35.68
C GLY A 321 -19.60 -14.88 34.50
N ILE A 322 -19.39 -14.36 33.29
CA ILE A 322 -19.50 -15.16 32.06
C ILE A 322 -18.12 -15.75 31.81
N ALA A 323 -17.99 -17.04 32.05
CA ALA A 323 -16.90 -17.85 31.55
C ALA A 323 -17.32 -18.39 30.19
N THR A 324 -16.62 -18.01 29.12
CA THR A 324 -16.78 -18.71 27.84
C THR A 324 -16.16 -20.09 28.01
N CYS A 325 -16.98 -21.12 27.92
CA CYS A 325 -16.50 -22.50 27.86
C CYS A 325 -15.98 -22.70 26.43
N ILE A 326 -14.68 -22.48 26.24
CA ILE A 326 -14.01 -22.63 24.94
C ILE A 326 -13.39 -24.03 24.88
N GLY A 327 -13.07 -24.52 23.68
CA GLY A 327 -12.52 -25.86 23.47
C GLY A 327 -11.36 -26.21 24.42
N GLY A 328 -11.20 -27.50 24.71
CA GLY A 328 -10.16 -28.00 25.62
C GLY A 328 -10.42 -27.74 27.12
N ASP A 329 -11.69 -27.78 27.56
CA ASP A 329 -12.13 -27.54 28.96
C ASP A 329 -11.66 -26.20 29.56
N SER A 330 -11.48 -25.20 28.70
CA SER A 330 -10.99 -23.88 29.09
C SER A 330 -12.13 -23.02 29.63
N LYS A 331 -11.97 -22.53 30.85
CA LYS A 331 -12.99 -21.77 31.60
C LYS A 331 -12.90 -20.26 31.42
N ASP A 332 -11.83 -19.76 30.81
CA ASP A 332 -11.65 -18.36 30.47
C ASP A 332 -10.58 -18.20 29.36
N HIS A 333 -10.43 -16.99 28.83
CA HIS A 333 -9.47 -16.68 27.76
C HIS A 333 -8.00 -16.91 28.16
N LYS A 334 -7.65 -16.85 29.45
CA LYS A 334 -6.29 -17.11 29.93
C LYS A 334 -6.01 -18.61 30.00
N CYS A 335 -6.95 -19.39 30.52
CA CYS A 335 -6.93 -20.84 30.48
C CYS A 335 -6.83 -21.32 29.03
N TYR A 336 -7.63 -20.71 28.13
CA TYR A 336 -7.61 -20.99 26.70
C TYR A 336 -6.25 -20.65 26.07
N TRP A 337 -5.68 -19.47 26.36
CA TRP A 337 -4.35 -19.08 25.89
C TRP A 337 -3.23 -19.98 26.43
N LEU A 338 -3.30 -20.40 27.69
CA LEU A 338 -2.33 -21.33 28.28
C LEU A 338 -2.44 -22.72 27.67
N MET A 339 -3.66 -23.17 27.35
CA MET A 339 -3.90 -24.40 26.63
C MET A 339 -3.20 -24.38 25.26
N PHE A 340 -3.31 -23.29 24.49
CA PHE A 340 -2.56 -23.11 23.23
C PHE A 340 -1.05 -23.01 23.41
N ASN A 341 -0.62 -22.08 24.27
CA ASN A 341 0.78 -21.64 24.34
C ASN A 341 1.67 -22.61 25.12
N LYS A 342 1.10 -23.38 26.07
CA LYS A 342 1.87 -24.22 26.99
C LYS A 342 1.51 -25.70 26.94
N ALA A 343 0.24 -26.04 26.70
CA ALA A 343 -0.20 -27.44 26.68
C ALA A 343 -0.19 -28.06 25.27
N GLY A 344 -0.27 -27.24 24.21
CA GLY A 344 -0.24 -27.72 22.82
C GLY A 344 -1.48 -28.52 22.42
N THR A 345 -2.62 -28.24 23.04
CA THR A 345 -3.89 -28.95 22.80
C THR A 345 -4.59 -28.42 21.53
N ASP A 346 -5.46 -29.24 20.93
CA ASP A 346 -6.16 -28.94 19.68
C ASP A 346 -6.93 -27.61 19.67
N THR A 347 -6.91 -26.95 18.52
CA THR A 347 -7.51 -25.61 18.33
C THR A 347 -9.01 -25.67 18.00
N ALA A 348 -9.67 -24.51 18.04
CA ALA A 348 -10.94 -24.33 17.35
C ALA A 348 -10.66 -24.04 15.87
N VAL A 349 -11.15 -24.91 14.99
CA VAL A 349 -11.27 -24.61 13.56
C VAL A 349 -12.39 -23.59 13.36
N GLN A 350 -12.22 -22.70 12.38
CA GLN A 350 -13.28 -21.79 11.96
C GLN A 350 -14.53 -22.62 11.67
N THR A 351 -15.71 -22.19 12.16
CA THR A 351 -16.94 -22.98 11.99
C THR A 351 -17.16 -23.19 10.49
N PRO A 352 -17.08 -24.44 10.00
CA PRO A 352 -17.12 -24.69 8.58
C PRO A 352 -18.53 -24.40 8.06
N ILE A 353 -18.63 -23.58 7.01
CA ILE A 353 -19.86 -23.23 6.29
C ILE A 353 -20.31 -24.40 5.41
N SER A 354 -19.36 -25.23 4.95
CA SER A 354 -19.59 -26.42 4.12
C SER A 354 -19.06 -27.67 4.84
N ARG A 355 -19.27 -28.87 4.26
CA ARG A 355 -18.81 -30.11 4.90
C ARG A 355 -17.26 -30.23 4.93
N TRP A 356 -16.52 -29.35 4.26
CA TRP A 356 -15.07 -29.47 4.01
C TRP A 356 -14.24 -28.17 4.12
N ASP A 357 -14.80 -27.04 4.57
CA ASP A 357 -14.03 -25.79 4.76
C ASP A 357 -13.43 -25.71 6.18
N ILE A 358 -12.53 -26.63 6.47
CA ILE A 358 -11.81 -26.66 7.74
C ILE A 358 -10.44 -26.03 7.51
N ASN A 359 -10.12 -24.96 8.23
CA ASN A 359 -8.77 -24.39 8.20
C ASN A 359 -7.77 -25.34 8.85
N GLU A 360 -6.58 -25.48 8.25
CA GLU A 360 -5.48 -26.22 8.86
C GLU A 360 -5.11 -25.63 10.22
N TYR A 361 -5.34 -26.40 11.29
CA TYR A 361 -5.02 -25.99 12.64
C TYR A 361 -3.62 -26.37 13.09
N THR A 362 -2.92 -27.20 12.31
CA THR A 362 -1.58 -27.70 12.60
C THR A 362 -0.56 -27.13 11.61
N ALA A 363 0.70 -27.04 12.04
CA ALA A 363 1.83 -26.73 11.19
C ALA A 363 3.00 -27.64 11.54
N ASP A 364 3.63 -28.24 10.54
CA ASP A 364 4.86 -29.03 10.70
C ASP A 364 6.08 -28.10 10.83
N LEU A 365 6.13 -27.39 11.96
CA LEU A 365 7.17 -26.45 12.33
C LEU A 365 7.63 -26.74 13.77
N PRO A 366 8.85 -26.30 14.16
CA PRO A 366 9.24 -26.30 15.56
C PRO A 366 8.18 -25.60 16.42
N MET A 367 7.96 -26.13 17.64
CA MET A 367 6.90 -25.68 18.56
C MET A 367 6.78 -24.15 18.66
N GLN A 368 7.90 -23.44 18.76
CA GLN A 368 7.93 -21.99 18.91
C GLN A 368 7.40 -21.24 17.67
N ASP A 369 7.67 -21.76 16.47
CA ASP A 369 7.28 -21.14 15.21
C ASP A 369 5.81 -21.43 14.88
N ALA A 370 5.34 -22.66 15.12
CA ALA A 370 3.93 -23.02 15.01
C ALA A 370 3.06 -22.18 15.97
N GLN A 371 3.53 -21.99 17.20
CA GLN A 371 2.85 -21.17 18.21
C GLN A 371 2.82 -19.68 17.84
N ALA A 372 3.87 -19.15 17.20
CA ALA A 372 3.93 -17.75 16.78
C ALA A 372 2.86 -17.41 15.71
N ILE A 373 2.46 -18.39 14.90
CA ILE A 373 1.41 -18.25 13.87
C ILE A 373 0.05 -18.78 14.32
N GLY A 374 -0.10 -19.16 15.60
CA GLY A 374 -1.36 -19.63 16.17
C GLY A 374 -1.81 -21.03 15.72
N LYS A 375 -0.87 -21.87 15.24
CA LYS A 375 -1.11 -23.27 14.84
C LYS A 375 -0.53 -24.25 15.87
N SER A 376 -1.09 -25.46 15.94
CA SER A 376 -0.57 -26.55 16.77
C SER A 376 0.64 -27.22 16.09
N TYR A 377 1.67 -27.58 16.86
CA TYR A 377 2.82 -28.36 16.38
C TYR A 377 2.57 -29.88 16.47
N THR A 378 1.47 -30.29 17.10
CA THR A 378 1.08 -31.69 17.29
C THR A 378 -0.24 -31.94 16.58
N ALA A 379 -0.28 -32.94 15.70
CA ALA A 379 -1.50 -33.36 14.99
C ALA A 379 -2.22 -34.47 15.75
N HIS A 380 -3.41 -34.19 16.28
CA HIS A 380 -4.15 -35.15 17.12
C HIS A 380 -5.35 -35.80 16.42
N GLN A 381 -5.81 -35.27 15.27
CA GLN A 381 -6.74 -35.96 14.39
C GLN A 381 -6.00 -36.72 13.29
N ALA A 382 -6.46 -37.94 12.98
CA ALA A 382 -6.06 -38.63 11.77
C ALA A 382 -6.80 -37.98 10.59
N GLU A 383 -6.17 -36.99 9.95
CA GLU A 383 -6.64 -36.45 8.68
C GLU A 383 -6.54 -37.54 7.61
N ALA A 384 -7.68 -38.06 7.18
CA ALA A 384 -7.80 -38.69 5.88
C ALA A 384 -7.87 -37.54 4.86
N PHE A 385 -6.72 -37.16 4.33
CA PHE A 385 -6.65 -36.29 3.16
C PHE A 385 -7.48 -36.91 2.03
N ASP A 386 -8.61 -36.29 1.67
CA ASP A 386 -8.98 -36.27 0.26
C ASP A 386 -7.90 -35.42 -0.39
N ALA A 387 -7.00 -36.10 -1.10
CA ALA A 387 -5.68 -35.62 -1.45
C ALA A 387 -5.68 -34.27 -2.18
N GLU A 388 -5.36 -33.19 -1.47
CA GLU A 388 -4.27 -32.32 -1.93
C GLU A 388 -3.12 -33.26 -2.34
N PRO A 389 -2.53 -33.13 -3.55
CA PRO A 389 -1.40 -33.95 -3.93
C PRO A 389 -0.40 -33.86 -2.79
N SER A 390 -0.23 -35.00 -2.11
CA SER A 390 0.38 -35.04 -0.79
C SER A 390 1.74 -34.37 -0.84
N GLN A 391 2.33 -34.00 0.30
CA GLN A 391 3.77 -33.66 0.34
C GLN A 391 4.68 -34.74 -0.31
N ARG A 392 4.15 -35.92 -0.68
CA ARG A 392 4.84 -36.96 -1.47
C ARG A 392 4.90 -36.69 -2.98
N ASP A 393 4.06 -35.80 -3.54
CA ASP A 393 4.03 -35.47 -4.98
C ASP A 393 4.62 -34.09 -5.29
N ARG A 394 5.13 -33.38 -4.27
CA ARG A 394 5.91 -32.16 -4.45
C ARG A 394 7.39 -32.51 -4.43
N THR A 395 8.07 -32.25 -5.54
CA THR A 395 9.52 -32.42 -5.62
C THR A 395 10.17 -31.06 -5.84
N GLY A 396 10.96 -30.61 -4.86
CA GLY A 396 11.78 -29.41 -4.96
C GLY A 396 13.22 -29.77 -5.29
N GLY A 397 13.89 -28.93 -6.08
CA GLY A 397 15.26 -29.19 -6.48
C GLY A 397 16.03 -27.96 -6.93
N ARG A 398 17.34 -28.15 -7.02
CA ARG A 398 18.28 -27.19 -7.61
C ARG A 398 18.90 -27.85 -8.84
N ALA A 399 18.63 -27.31 -10.02
CA ALA A 399 19.23 -27.76 -11.26
C ALA A 399 20.53 -27.00 -11.51
N LYS A 400 21.66 -27.71 -11.49
CA LYS A 400 22.97 -27.14 -11.78
C LYS A 400 23.27 -27.21 -13.28
N LEU A 401 23.25 -26.05 -13.93
CA LEU A 401 23.44 -25.85 -15.36
C LEU A 401 24.78 -25.14 -15.60
N GLY A 402 25.87 -25.91 -15.47
CA GLY A 402 27.23 -25.36 -15.48
C GLY A 402 27.51 -24.56 -14.20
N THR A 403 27.73 -23.24 -14.34
CA THR A 403 27.93 -22.29 -13.24
C THR A 403 26.62 -21.70 -12.70
N LEU A 404 25.51 -21.89 -13.42
CA LEU A 404 24.18 -21.48 -12.98
C LEU A 404 23.52 -22.57 -12.13
N GLU A 405 22.86 -22.18 -11.06
CA GLU A 405 21.96 -23.06 -10.30
C GLU A 405 20.56 -22.46 -10.29
N LEU A 406 19.57 -23.23 -10.76
CA LEU A 406 18.16 -22.81 -10.80
C LEU A 406 17.33 -23.57 -9.77
N ASN A 407 16.55 -22.83 -8.99
CA ASN A 407 15.61 -23.39 -8.03
C ASN A 407 14.26 -23.68 -8.70
N TRP A 408 13.68 -24.84 -8.42
CA TRP A 408 12.41 -25.27 -9.00
C TRP A 408 11.61 -26.16 -8.05
N GLU A 409 10.30 -26.17 -8.25
CA GLU A 409 9.32 -27.01 -7.54
C GLU A 409 8.38 -27.64 -8.57
N LEU A 410 8.29 -28.96 -8.58
CA LEU A 410 7.36 -29.72 -9.41
C LEU A 410 6.23 -30.24 -8.52
N LEU A 411 5.00 -29.92 -8.91
CA LEU A 411 3.77 -30.44 -8.33
C LEU A 411 3.24 -31.54 -9.26
N GLY A 412 3.19 -32.79 -8.79
CA GLY A 412 2.82 -33.96 -9.59
C GLY A 412 4.03 -34.69 -10.20
N GLU A 413 3.76 -35.62 -11.12
CA GLU A 413 4.79 -36.57 -11.57
C GLU A 413 5.74 -36.02 -12.65
N ARG A 414 5.27 -35.12 -13.53
CA ARG A 414 6.02 -34.64 -14.70
C ARG A 414 5.62 -33.22 -15.10
N PRO A 415 6.52 -32.39 -15.65
CA PRO A 415 6.14 -31.07 -16.15
C PRO A 415 5.20 -31.14 -17.35
N GLU A 416 3.92 -30.87 -17.15
CA GLU A 416 2.90 -30.67 -18.20
C GLU A 416 2.62 -29.19 -18.41
N VAL A 417 2.73 -28.39 -17.35
CA VAL A 417 2.64 -26.93 -17.37
C VAL A 417 3.90 -26.36 -16.75
N VAL A 418 4.46 -25.30 -17.34
CA VAL A 418 5.47 -24.48 -16.67
C VAL A 418 4.84 -23.13 -16.38
N ILE A 419 4.86 -22.71 -15.11
CA ILE A 419 4.42 -21.37 -14.74
C ILE A 419 5.64 -20.49 -14.53
N THR A 420 5.76 -19.44 -15.35
CA THR A 420 6.79 -18.41 -15.17
C THR A 420 6.18 -17.20 -14.48
N PRO A 421 6.64 -16.84 -13.27
CA PRO A 421 6.13 -15.71 -12.51
C PRO A 421 6.25 -14.36 -13.23
N ARG A 422 5.44 -13.39 -12.80
CA ARG A 422 5.47 -12.00 -13.27
C ARG A 422 6.64 -11.21 -12.67
N GLY A 423 6.90 -10.03 -13.25
CA GLY A 423 7.90 -9.07 -12.76
C GLY A 423 9.26 -9.75 -12.55
N GLN A 424 9.80 -9.60 -11.34
CA GLN A 424 10.98 -10.33 -10.83
C GLN A 424 10.61 -11.24 -9.64
N SER A 425 9.34 -11.62 -9.52
CA SER A 425 8.88 -12.51 -8.46
C SER A 425 9.50 -13.90 -8.58
N ASP A 426 9.67 -14.54 -7.43
CA ASP A 426 10.07 -15.94 -7.33
C ASP A 426 8.88 -16.90 -7.54
N LEU A 427 9.17 -18.20 -7.52
CA LEU A 427 8.22 -19.28 -7.74
C LEU A 427 7.05 -19.29 -6.75
N ARG A 428 7.20 -18.69 -5.56
CA ARG A 428 6.13 -18.64 -4.54
C ARG A 428 4.95 -17.80 -5.01
N ALA A 429 5.22 -16.79 -5.83
CA ALA A 429 4.16 -15.99 -6.46
C ALA A 429 3.26 -16.81 -7.39
N ALA A 430 3.72 -17.98 -7.85
CA ALA A 430 2.96 -18.88 -8.71
C ALA A 430 2.34 -20.08 -7.96
N GLN A 431 2.62 -20.26 -6.66
CA GLN A 431 2.20 -21.45 -5.91
C GLN A 431 0.69 -21.64 -5.85
N SER A 432 -0.09 -20.57 -5.66
CA SER A 432 -1.56 -20.69 -5.59
C SER A 432 -2.16 -21.17 -6.91
N LEU A 433 -1.70 -20.60 -8.05
CA LEU A 433 -2.13 -21.05 -9.38
C LEU A 433 -1.62 -22.46 -9.68
N GLY A 434 -0.38 -22.76 -9.29
CA GLY A 434 0.21 -24.08 -9.45
C GLY A 434 -0.55 -25.16 -8.69
N ALA A 435 -0.93 -24.88 -7.43
CA ALA A 435 -1.73 -25.79 -6.62
C ALA A 435 -3.12 -26.02 -7.22
N ALA A 436 -3.78 -24.96 -7.73
CA ALA A 436 -5.07 -25.09 -8.39
C ALA A 436 -5.01 -25.98 -9.65
N LEU A 437 -3.98 -25.81 -10.48
CA LEU A 437 -3.78 -26.66 -11.66
C LEU A 437 -3.36 -28.09 -11.29
N ALA A 438 -2.55 -28.26 -10.26
CA ALA A 438 -2.18 -29.57 -9.72
C ALA A 438 -3.38 -30.31 -9.13
N GLY A 439 -4.27 -29.61 -8.43
CA GLY A 439 -5.54 -30.15 -7.94
C GLY A 439 -6.49 -30.56 -9.07
N ALA A 440 -6.33 -29.99 -10.27
CA ALA A 440 -7.01 -30.45 -11.48
C ALA A 440 -6.33 -31.67 -12.15
N GLY A 441 -5.29 -32.25 -11.53
CA GLY A 441 -4.57 -33.43 -11.99
C GLY A 441 -3.43 -33.17 -12.96
N LEU A 442 -2.98 -31.91 -13.12
CA LEU A 442 -1.89 -31.55 -14.02
C LEU A 442 -0.55 -31.53 -13.31
N GLY A 443 0.51 -31.99 -13.98
CA GLY A 443 1.87 -31.80 -13.49
C GLY A 443 2.38 -30.38 -13.74
N VAL A 444 2.72 -29.64 -12.69
CA VAL A 444 3.08 -28.21 -12.76
C VAL A 444 4.50 -27.96 -12.29
N LEU A 445 5.35 -27.44 -13.18
CA LEU A 445 6.69 -26.96 -12.86
C LEU A 445 6.68 -25.46 -12.56
N LEU A 446 7.04 -25.12 -11.32
CA LEU A 446 7.34 -23.77 -10.87
C LEU A 446 8.87 -23.60 -10.81
N TRP A 447 9.36 -22.40 -11.10
CA TRP A 447 10.79 -22.15 -11.13
C TRP A 447 11.13 -20.70 -10.86
N ASP A 448 12.31 -20.51 -10.27
CA ASP A 448 12.94 -19.21 -10.10
C ASP A 448 13.82 -18.94 -11.31
N ARG A 449 13.55 -17.86 -12.04
CA ARG A 449 14.46 -17.36 -13.09
C ARG A 449 15.79 -16.95 -12.48
N ARG A 450 16.84 -16.89 -13.30
CA ARG A 450 18.13 -16.31 -12.87
C ARG A 450 17.90 -14.95 -12.19
N GLY A 451 18.61 -14.70 -11.10
CA GLY A 451 18.47 -13.47 -10.33
C GLY A 451 17.12 -13.27 -9.63
N THR A 452 16.33 -14.34 -9.44
CA THR A 452 15.10 -14.31 -8.63
C THR A 452 15.11 -15.46 -7.62
N GLY A 453 14.43 -15.28 -6.50
CA GLY A 453 14.23 -16.32 -5.48
C GLY A 453 15.53 -16.95 -4.98
N SER A 454 15.62 -18.27 -5.07
CA SER A 454 16.81 -19.03 -4.69
C SER A 454 17.70 -19.41 -5.87
N SER A 455 17.44 -18.88 -7.07
CA SER A 455 18.27 -19.09 -8.26
C SER A 455 19.50 -18.19 -8.27
N SER A 456 20.54 -18.68 -8.92
CA SER A 456 21.80 -17.93 -9.10
C SER A 456 21.59 -16.66 -9.93
N VAL A 457 22.40 -15.65 -9.63
CA VAL A 457 22.31 -14.30 -10.21
C VAL A 457 22.97 -14.22 -11.57
N TRP A 458 24.17 -14.80 -11.70
CA TRP A 458 25.07 -14.54 -12.82
C TRP A 458 25.96 -15.76 -13.08
N ALA A 459 25.99 -16.27 -14.32
CA ALA A 459 26.71 -17.51 -14.63
C ALA A 459 27.66 -17.39 -15.83
N SER A 460 27.29 -16.64 -16.89
CA SER A 460 28.14 -16.30 -18.03
C SER A 460 27.32 -15.48 -19.04
N LEU A 461 27.88 -14.40 -19.61
CA LEU A 461 27.23 -13.55 -20.62
C LEU A 461 27.71 -13.86 -22.04
N THR A 462 27.51 -15.09 -22.50
CA THR A 462 27.82 -15.48 -23.89
C THR A 462 26.68 -15.18 -24.88
N GLN A 463 25.49 -14.77 -24.38
CA GLN A 463 24.30 -14.44 -25.16
C GLN A 463 23.93 -12.95 -24.99
N PRO A 464 23.20 -12.33 -25.96
CA PRO A 464 23.13 -10.87 -26.05
C PRO A 464 22.41 -10.22 -24.88
N SER A 465 21.24 -10.71 -24.44
CA SER A 465 20.42 -10.06 -23.40
C SER A 465 19.93 -11.01 -22.29
N LEU A 466 19.48 -10.48 -21.14
CA LEU A 466 18.93 -11.30 -20.04
C LEU A 466 17.67 -12.09 -20.46
N PRO A 467 16.66 -11.50 -21.14
CA PRO A 467 15.49 -12.27 -21.57
C PRO A 467 15.85 -13.46 -22.48
N GLU A 468 16.84 -13.32 -23.36
CA GLU A 468 17.31 -14.41 -24.22
C GLU A 468 18.07 -15.48 -23.43
N GLN A 469 18.78 -15.10 -22.37
CA GLN A 469 19.44 -16.05 -21.46
C GLN A 469 18.43 -16.82 -20.62
N GLU A 470 17.38 -16.17 -20.11
CA GLU A 470 16.32 -16.85 -19.36
C GLU A 470 15.58 -17.91 -20.22
N VAL A 471 15.52 -17.73 -21.54
CA VAL A 471 14.99 -18.75 -22.48
C VAL A 471 15.90 -19.99 -22.53
N GLU A 472 17.21 -19.80 -22.58
CA GLU A 472 18.18 -20.91 -22.55
C GLU A 472 18.20 -21.62 -21.20
N ASP A 473 17.97 -20.88 -20.11
CA ASP A 473 17.83 -21.42 -18.76
C ASP A 473 16.64 -22.35 -18.65
N LEU A 474 15.47 -21.90 -19.12
CA LEU A 474 14.27 -22.73 -19.11
C LEU A 474 14.49 -23.99 -19.95
N LYS A 475 15.14 -23.87 -21.12
CA LYS A 475 15.45 -25.04 -21.96
C LYS A 475 16.32 -26.02 -21.19
N SER A 476 17.39 -25.52 -20.59
CA SER A 476 18.35 -26.32 -19.85
C SER A 476 17.72 -26.96 -18.59
N LEU A 477 16.81 -26.25 -17.92
CA LEU A 477 16.01 -26.79 -16.82
C LEU A 477 15.12 -27.93 -17.30
N LEU A 478 14.38 -27.75 -18.39
CA LEU A 478 13.54 -28.81 -18.96
C LEU A 478 14.39 -30.00 -19.44
N ASP A 479 15.57 -29.76 -20.00
CA ASP A 479 16.51 -30.80 -20.42
C ASP A 479 17.07 -31.63 -19.25
N SER A 480 17.00 -31.11 -18.01
CA SER A 480 17.41 -31.83 -16.80
C SER A 480 16.41 -32.91 -16.37
N PHE A 481 15.16 -32.85 -16.86
CA PHE A 481 14.15 -33.87 -16.62
C PHE A 481 14.28 -35.01 -17.64
N SER A 482 14.02 -36.24 -17.19
CA SER A 482 14.01 -37.44 -18.03
C SER A 482 12.71 -38.23 -17.84
N PRO A 483 11.90 -38.45 -18.90
CA PRO A 483 12.08 -37.96 -20.27
C PRO A 483 11.93 -36.43 -20.36
N GLN A 484 12.54 -35.84 -21.39
CA GLN A 484 12.46 -34.39 -21.62
C GLN A 484 11.01 -33.97 -21.86
N PRO A 485 10.44 -33.06 -21.04
CA PRO A 485 9.08 -32.60 -21.19
C PRO A 485 8.93 -31.63 -22.37
N CYS A 486 7.70 -31.58 -22.88
CA CYS A 486 7.18 -30.58 -23.81
C CYS A 486 5.89 -30.04 -23.16
N PRO A 487 6.00 -28.98 -22.32
CA PRO A 487 4.87 -28.49 -21.53
C PRO A 487 4.10 -27.37 -22.25
N VAL A 488 2.93 -27.03 -21.71
CA VAL A 488 2.26 -25.74 -21.96
C VAL A 488 2.96 -24.67 -21.12
N LEU A 489 3.35 -23.55 -21.73
CA LEU A 489 4.04 -22.47 -21.04
C LEU A 489 3.03 -21.40 -20.64
N LEU A 490 2.84 -21.23 -19.33
CA LEU A 490 1.97 -20.22 -18.74
C LEU A 490 2.84 -19.09 -18.18
N GLY A 491 2.69 -17.89 -18.72
CA GLY A 491 3.48 -16.75 -18.33
C GLY A 491 2.64 -15.50 -18.09
N LEU A 492 2.94 -14.80 -16.99
CA LEU A 492 2.29 -13.54 -16.63
C LEU A 492 3.24 -12.37 -16.85
N SER A 493 2.85 -11.36 -17.65
CA SER A 493 3.65 -10.16 -17.91
C SER A 493 5.07 -10.50 -18.41
N SER A 494 6.13 -10.24 -17.62
CA SER A 494 7.52 -10.64 -17.96
C SER A 494 7.66 -12.15 -18.18
N GLY A 495 6.97 -12.98 -17.40
CA GLY A 495 6.90 -14.42 -17.63
C GLY A 495 6.18 -14.77 -18.92
N GLY A 496 5.18 -13.97 -19.33
CA GLY A 496 4.50 -14.11 -20.62
C GLY A 496 5.44 -13.82 -21.78
N ARG A 497 6.25 -12.77 -21.68
CA ARG A 497 7.33 -12.48 -22.64
C ARG A 497 8.30 -13.64 -22.76
N LEU A 498 8.77 -14.18 -21.64
CA LEU A 498 9.69 -15.33 -21.65
C LEU A 498 9.06 -16.56 -22.31
N SER A 499 7.83 -16.91 -21.93
CA SER A 499 7.11 -18.06 -22.49
C SER A 499 6.94 -17.93 -24.02
N ALA A 500 6.65 -16.73 -24.51
CA ALA A 500 6.54 -16.47 -25.95
C ALA A 500 7.90 -16.58 -26.66
N LEU A 501 8.97 -16.01 -26.09
CA LEU A 501 10.31 -16.11 -26.66
C LEU A 501 10.78 -17.57 -26.74
N PHE A 502 10.53 -18.35 -25.68
CA PHE A 502 10.81 -19.79 -25.65
C PHE A 502 9.98 -20.51 -26.72
N GLY A 503 8.67 -20.28 -26.75
CA GLY A 503 7.76 -20.93 -27.69
C GLY A 503 8.14 -20.69 -29.15
N ARG A 504 8.59 -19.48 -29.48
CA ARG A 504 9.08 -19.15 -30.82
C ARG A 504 10.41 -19.84 -31.15
N LYS A 505 11.34 -19.86 -30.21
CA LYS A 505 12.70 -20.38 -30.42
C LYS A 505 12.74 -21.91 -30.45
N TYR A 506 11.89 -22.55 -29.64
CA TYR A 506 11.80 -24.00 -29.46
C TYR A 506 10.34 -24.47 -29.58
N PRO A 507 9.71 -24.33 -30.77
CA PRO A 507 8.31 -24.71 -30.97
C PRO A 507 8.08 -26.22 -30.76
N GLU A 508 9.06 -27.06 -31.05
CA GLU A 508 9.02 -28.51 -30.80
C GLU A 508 9.06 -28.89 -29.32
N ARG A 509 9.45 -27.95 -28.45
CA ARG A 509 9.51 -28.09 -26.99
C ARG A 509 8.36 -27.38 -26.27
N THR A 510 7.36 -26.92 -27.02
CA THR A 510 6.23 -26.15 -26.49
C THR A 510 4.92 -26.75 -26.99
N LYS A 511 4.11 -27.31 -26.10
CA LYS A 511 2.77 -27.83 -26.45
C LYS A 511 1.75 -26.74 -26.73
N GLY A 512 1.89 -25.60 -26.08
CA GLY A 512 0.99 -24.47 -26.19
C GLY A 512 1.45 -23.31 -25.32
N LEU A 513 0.85 -22.14 -25.54
CA LEU A 513 1.17 -20.93 -24.78
C LEU A 513 -0.08 -20.40 -24.07
N CYS A 514 0.10 -19.93 -22.85
CA CYS A 514 -0.90 -19.17 -22.11
C CYS A 514 -0.26 -17.87 -21.61
N LEU A 515 -0.66 -16.74 -22.19
CA LEU A 515 0.03 -15.46 -22.06
C LEU A 515 -0.89 -14.40 -21.47
N LEU A 516 -0.48 -13.77 -20.38
CA LEU A 516 -1.01 -12.45 -20.00
C LEU A 516 -0.04 -11.38 -20.50
N PRO A 517 -0.37 -10.63 -21.55
CA PRO A 517 0.62 -9.84 -22.27
C PRO A 517 0.88 -8.48 -21.61
N THR A 518 2.11 -8.00 -21.78
CA THR A 518 2.48 -6.59 -21.62
C THR A 518 2.94 -6.10 -23.00
N GLY A 519 2.22 -5.14 -23.58
CA GLY A 519 2.52 -4.55 -24.89
C GLY A 519 3.02 -3.11 -24.80
N ASP A 520 3.00 -2.40 -25.92
CA ASP A 520 3.49 -1.02 -26.06
C ASP A 520 2.40 -0.02 -26.48
N ALA A 521 1.11 -0.30 -26.24
CA ALA A 521 -0.01 0.57 -26.63
C ALA A 521 0.09 2.04 -26.17
N LYS A 522 1.01 2.37 -25.24
CA LYS A 522 1.25 3.73 -24.73
C LYS A 522 2.72 4.17 -24.74
N GLY A 523 3.57 3.56 -25.57
CA GLY A 523 5.00 3.88 -25.60
C GLY A 523 5.68 3.62 -24.25
N ILE A 524 5.23 2.59 -23.53
CA ILE A 524 5.76 2.22 -22.22
C ILE A 524 7.01 1.34 -22.34
N ALA A 525 7.28 0.75 -23.51
CA ALA A 525 8.42 -0.12 -23.76
C ALA A 525 9.75 0.52 -23.35
N GLN A 526 9.99 1.75 -23.81
CA GLN A 526 11.23 2.48 -23.49
C GLN A 526 11.31 2.82 -22.00
N ARG A 527 10.20 3.26 -21.40
CA ARG A 527 10.14 3.58 -19.96
C ARG A 527 10.42 2.36 -19.09
N LEU A 528 9.89 1.20 -19.47
CA LEU A 528 10.15 -0.07 -18.79
C LEU A 528 11.59 -0.55 -19.03
N ALA A 529 12.14 -0.34 -20.22
CA ALA A 529 13.53 -0.68 -20.52
C ALA A 529 14.50 0.15 -19.66
N ASP A 530 14.21 1.43 -19.49
CA ASP A 530 14.97 2.33 -18.63
C ASP A 530 14.81 1.93 -17.15
N ALA A 531 13.58 1.76 -16.67
CA ALA A 531 13.32 1.40 -15.27
C ALA A 531 13.85 0.01 -14.85
N TYR A 532 13.85 -0.98 -15.76
CA TYR A 532 14.31 -2.34 -15.45
C TYR A 532 15.81 -2.55 -15.64
N TYR A 533 16.44 -1.75 -16.50
CA TYR A 533 17.83 -1.97 -16.89
C TYR A 533 18.66 -0.68 -16.92
N GLY A 534 18.12 0.41 -17.49
CA GLY A 534 18.82 1.69 -17.63
C GLY A 534 19.26 2.32 -16.30
N ASP A 535 18.35 2.41 -15.33
CA ASP A 535 18.65 3.02 -14.01
C ASP A 535 19.81 2.27 -13.31
N TYR A 536 19.92 0.96 -13.52
CA TYR A 536 20.99 0.14 -12.94
C TYR A 536 22.32 0.27 -13.69
N VAL A 537 22.29 0.57 -15.00
CA VAL A 537 23.50 0.92 -15.75
C VAL A 537 24.11 2.17 -15.15
N GLU A 538 23.31 3.22 -14.96
CA GLU A 538 23.78 4.50 -14.44
C GLU A 538 24.37 4.35 -13.02
N LEU A 539 23.71 3.56 -12.16
CA LEU A 539 24.21 3.25 -10.82
C LEU A 539 25.54 2.48 -10.85
N ALA A 540 25.64 1.45 -11.69
CA ALA A 540 26.85 0.65 -11.82
C ALA A 540 28.02 1.45 -12.40
N GLU A 541 27.76 2.37 -13.34
CA GLU A 541 28.78 3.27 -13.90
C GLU A 541 29.30 4.27 -12.86
N GLN A 542 28.43 4.79 -12.00
CA GLN A 542 28.78 5.81 -11.00
C GLN A 542 29.49 5.23 -9.77
N GLY A 543 29.10 4.04 -9.32
CA GLY A 543 29.60 3.49 -8.04
C GLY A 543 29.80 1.98 -8.01
N GLY A 544 29.86 1.32 -9.17
CA GLY A 544 30.04 -0.12 -9.29
C GLY A 544 28.88 -0.92 -8.70
N MET A 545 29.11 -2.21 -8.46
CA MET A 545 28.09 -3.10 -7.90
C MET A 545 27.68 -2.73 -6.46
N GLU A 546 28.52 -2.01 -5.71
CA GLU A 546 28.14 -1.50 -4.38
C GLU A 546 26.99 -0.47 -4.49
N ALA A 547 27.00 0.42 -5.49
CA ALA A 547 25.90 1.36 -5.69
C ALA A 547 24.59 0.66 -6.10
N VAL A 548 24.69 -0.38 -6.94
CA VAL A 548 23.53 -1.21 -7.36
C VAL A 548 22.94 -1.99 -6.19
N VAL A 549 23.77 -2.45 -5.26
CA VAL A 549 23.35 -3.19 -4.06
C VAL A 549 22.73 -2.27 -3.01
N ASN A 550 23.30 -1.07 -2.82
CA ASN A 550 22.92 -0.17 -1.72
C ASN A 550 21.75 0.75 -2.07
N THR A 551 21.26 0.77 -3.31
CA THR A 551 20.06 1.55 -3.66
C THR A 551 18.80 0.89 -3.10
N ALA A 552 17.98 1.68 -2.38
CA ALA A 552 16.68 1.25 -1.87
C ALA A 552 15.68 0.87 -2.98
N ALA A 553 15.95 1.30 -4.22
CA ALA A 553 15.18 0.96 -5.42
C ALA A 553 15.65 -0.32 -6.11
N SER A 554 16.66 -1.02 -5.56
CA SER A 554 17.23 -2.21 -6.19
C SER A 554 16.20 -3.33 -6.19
N HIS A 555 15.68 -3.68 -7.36
CA HIS A 555 14.82 -4.86 -7.47
C HIS A 555 15.54 -6.16 -7.09
N PHE A 556 16.87 -6.15 -6.96
CA PHE A 556 17.64 -7.27 -6.45
C PHE A 556 17.55 -7.42 -4.92
N ASN A 557 17.13 -6.38 -4.20
CA ASN A 557 17.07 -6.36 -2.75
C ASN A 557 15.95 -7.31 -2.25
N GLY A 558 16.32 -8.34 -1.48
CA GLY A 558 15.40 -9.37 -0.98
C GLY A 558 15.06 -10.50 -1.96
N LEU A 559 15.48 -10.40 -3.23
CA LEU A 559 15.30 -11.44 -4.25
C LEU A 559 16.56 -12.25 -4.53
N VAL A 560 17.72 -11.71 -4.14
CA VAL A 560 19.06 -12.27 -4.36
C VAL A 560 19.93 -11.96 -3.14
N SER A 561 20.86 -12.85 -2.78
CA SER A 561 21.80 -12.56 -1.70
C SER A 561 22.75 -11.41 -2.06
N ARG A 562 22.95 -10.50 -1.10
CA ARG A 562 23.86 -9.35 -1.24
C ARG A 562 25.25 -9.80 -1.69
N GLU A 563 25.76 -10.87 -1.09
CA GLU A 563 27.07 -11.42 -1.38
C GLU A 563 27.18 -11.98 -2.79
N ALA A 564 26.10 -12.54 -3.34
CA ALA A 564 26.11 -13.04 -4.72
C ALA A 564 26.14 -11.88 -5.72
N LEU A 565 25.38 -10.81 -5.47
CA LEU A 565 25.33 -9.65 -6.36
C LEU A 565 26.66 -8.86 -6.36
N LEU A 566 27.33 -8.74 -5.21
CA LEU A 566 28.65 -8.09 -5.13
C LEU A 566 29.79 -8.85 -5.82
N ARG A 567 29.61 -10.15 -6.10
CA ARG A 567 30.61 -10.96 -6.82
C ARG A 567 30.54 -10.78 -8.34
N VAL A 568 29.51 -10.11 -8.84
CA VAL A 568 29.34 -9.84 -10.26
C VAL A 568 30.32 -8.74 -10.69
N ASP A 569 30.97 -8.90 -11.84
CA ASP A 569 31.80 -7.85 -12.41
C ASP A 569 30.93 -6.70 -12.93
N ALA A 570 31.29 -5.46 -12.57
CA ALA A 570 30.47 -4.29 -12.91
C ALA A 570 30.39 -4.04 -14.43
N ALA A 571 31.46 -4.32 -15.19
CA ALA A 571 31.46 -4.12 -16.63
C ALA A 571 30.60 -5.18 -17.33
N GLU A 572 30.66 -6.43 -16.87
CA GLU A 572 29.75 -7.48 -17.32
C GLU A 572 28.28 -7.13 -17.01
N PHE A 573 28.01 -6.66 -15.79
CA PHE A 573 26.67 -6.21 -15.39
C PHE A 573 26.13 -5.09 -16.30
N ILE A 574 26.92 -4.03 -16.50
CA ILE A 574 26.56 -2.91 -17.39
C ILE A 574 26.29 -3.39 -18.81
N SER A 575 27.14 -4.27 -19.35
CA SER A 575 26.96 -4.84 -20.69
C SER A 575 25.64 -5.59 -20.81
N ALA A 576 25.31 -6.45 -19.83
CA ALA A 576 24.07 -7.22 -19.83
C ALA A 576 22.83 -6.34 -19.69
N MET A 577 22.88 -5.33 -18.81
CA MET A 577 21.78 -4.38 -18.63
C MET A 577 21.55 -3.55 -19.90
N ASN A 578 22.60 -3.02 -20.52
CA ASN A 578 22.48 -2.27 -21.78
C ASN A 578 21.90 -3.11 -22.92
N ALA A 579 22.34 -4.36 -23.04
CA ALA A 579 21.78 -5.25 -24.07
C ALA A 579 20.33 -5.65 -23.78
N SER A 580 19.96 -5.80 -22.50
CA SER A 580 18.56 -6.06 -22.09
C SER A 580 17.65 -4.84 -22.29
N ARG A 581 18.17 -3.63 -22.01
CA ARG A 581 17.54 -2.35 -22.31
C ARG A 581 17.26 -2.23 -23.82
N HIS A 582 18.26 -2.49 -24.64
CA HIS A 582 18.12 -2.50 -26.09
C HIS A 582 17.11 -3.54 -26.56
N PHE A 583 17.18 -4.76 -26.01
CA PHE A 583 16.25 -5.84 -26.34
C PHE A 583 14.80 -5.46 -26.08
N LEU A 584 14.50 -4.79 -24.96
CA LEU A 584 13.12 -4.42 -24.64
C LEU A 584 12.65 -3.19 -25.45
N GLY A 585 13.55 -2.26 -25.73
CA GLY A 585 13.27 -1.06 -26.53
C GLY A 585 13.06 -1.31 -28.03
N LYS A 586 13.47 -2.47 -28.58
CA LYS A 586 13.41 -2.74 -30.03
C LYS A 586 12.02 -3.08 -30.60
N SER A 587 10.97 -3.08 -29.79
CA SER A 587 9.61 -3.52 -30.18
C SER A 587 8.53 -2.45 -30.00
N PRO A 588 8.71 -1.20 -30.50
CA PRO A 588 7.70 -0.17 -30.35
C PRO A 588 6.40 -0.55 -31.05
N GLY A 589 5.27 -0.28 -30.40
CA GLY A 589 3.92 -0.62 -30.89
C GLY A 589 3.59 -2.11 -30.92
N SER A 590 4.44 -2.99 -30.40
CA SER A 590 4.12 -4.42 -30.30
C SER A 590 3.13 -4.69 -29.16
N PRO A 591 2.14 -5.58 -29.35
CA PRO A 591 1.24 -6.00 -28.27
C PRO A 591 1.88 -6.98 -27.27
N LEU A 592 3.14 -7.37 -27.51
CA LEU A 592 3.94 -8.17 -26.58
C LEU A 592 5.41 -7.73 -26.66
N LEU A 593 5.90 -7.08 -25.61
CA LEU A 593 7.25 -6.53 -25.58
C LEU A 593 8.32 -7.61 -25.83
N GLY A 594 9.31 -7.30 -26.68
CA GLY A 594 10.43 -8.18 -27.01
C GLY A 594 10.27 -8.97 -28.32
N LEU A 595 9.08 -8.97 -28.91
CA LEU A 595 8.79 -9.55 -30.23
C LEU A 595 8.09 -8.51 -31.12
N GLY A 596 8.55 -8.36 -32.35
CA GLY A 596 7.87 -7.56 -33.37
C GLY A 596 6.63 -8.27 -33.95
N LEU A 597 5.78 -7.52 -34.65
CA LEU A 597 4.49 -8.03 -35.17
C LEU A 597 4.61 -9.26 -36.09
N GLU A 598 5.66 -9.33 -36.91
CA GLU A 598 5.90 -10.50 -37.77
C GLU A 598 6.36 -11.71 -36.96
N GLU A 599 7.18 -11.50 -35.93
CA GLU A 599 7.68 -12.55 -35.05
C GLU A 599 6.56 -13.18 -34.21
N LEU A 600 5.51 -12.42 -33.90
CA LEU A 600 4.33 -12.95 -33.20
C LEU A 600 3.58 -14.02 -34.00
N LYS A 601 3.61 -13.95 -35.33
CA LYS A 601 2.94 -14.94 -36.20
C LYS A 601 3.60 -16.32 -36.14
N GLU A 602 4.85 -16.38 -35.67
CA GLU A 602 5.64 -17.60 -35.53
C GLU A 602 5.38 -18.32 -34.20
N LEU A 603 4.56 -17.75 -33.31
CA LEU A 603 4.27 -18.37 -32.02
C LEU A 603 3.49 -19.70 -32.19
N PRO A 604 3.83 -20.73 -31.40
CA PRO A 604 3.24 -22.06 -31.51
C PRO A 604 1.75 -22.03 -31.17
N LYS A 605 0.99 -22.91 -31.81
CA LYS A 605 -0.45 -23.10 -31.56
C LYS A 605 -0.67 -24.41 -30.80
N PRO A 606 -1.63 -24.46 -29.86
CA PRO A 606 -2.55 -23.37 -29.51
C PRO A 606 -1.93 -22.30 -28.60
N THR A 607 -2.39 -21.05 -28.75
CA THR A 607 -2.04 -19.92 -27.87
C THR A 607 -3.32 -19.33 -27.25
N LEU A 608 -3.34 -19.24 -25.93
CA LEU A 608 -4.36 -18.59 -25.11
C LEU A 608 -3.83 -17.24 -24.61
N ILE A 609 -4.63 -16.19 -24.74
CA ILE A 609 -4.32 -14.84 -24.28
C ILE A 609 -5.27 -14.54 -23.13
N LEU A 610 -4.74 -14.13 -21.99
CA LEU A 610 -5.50 -13.80 -20.80
C LEU A 610 -5.59 -12.29 -20.61
N HIS A 611 -6.74 -11.82 -20.12
CA HIS A 611 -6.92 -10.45 -19.68
C HIS A 611 -7.91 -10.40 -18.50
N HIS A 612 -7.69 -9.50 -17.55
CA HIS A 612 -8.50 -9.40 -16.32
C HIS A 612 -9.78 -8.54 -16.48
N GLY A 613 -9.95 -7.85 -17.60
CA GLY A 613 -11.16 -7.09 -17.93
C GLY A 613 -11.14 -5.61 -17.50
N LEU A 614 -10.20 -5.21 -16.65
CA LEU A 614 -10.10 -3.83 -16.17
C LEU A 614 -9.69 -2.89 -17.31
N GLN A 615 -10.51 -1.85 -17.55
CA GLN A 615 -10.28 -0.87 -18.61
C GLN A 615 -9.23 0.19 -18.25
N ASP A 616 -8.92 0.34 -16.96
CA ASP A 616 -7.97 1.31 -16.44
C ASP A 616 -6.56 0.75 -16.20
N ASP A 617 -6.31 -0.53 -16.51
CA ASP A 617 -4.94 -1.06 -16.55
C ASP A 617 -4.19 -0.48 -17.76
N HIS A 618 -3.21 0.37 -17.47
CA HIS A 618 -2.40 1.05 -18.47
C HIS A 618 -1.13 0.29 -18.86
N LEU A 619 -0.84 -0.83 -18.17
CA LEU A 619 0.33 -1.68 -18.40
C LEU A 619 -0.05 -2.97 -19.15
N HIS A 620 -1.21 -3.55 -18.83
CA HIS A 620 -1.80 -4.71 -19.51
C HIS A 620 -3.11 -4.27 -20.15
N THR A 621 -3.03 -3.57 -21.27
CA THR A 621 -4.24 -3.02 -21.90
C THR A 621 -5.04 -4.13 -22.58
N LEU A 622 -6.38 -4.00 -22.56
CA LEU A 622 -7.24 -4.91 -23.32
C LEU A 622 -6.95 -4.82 -24.83
N GLU A 623 -6.55 -3.64 -25.29
CA GLU A 623 -6.13 -3.41 -26.68
C GLU A 623 -4.91 -4.27 -27.06
N ASP A 624 -3.88 -4.32 -26.23
CA ASP A 624 -2.71 -5.19 -26.45
C ASP A 624 -3.12 -6.66 -26.47
N ALA A 625 -3.98 -7.10 -25.54
CA ALA A 625 -4.46 -8.48 -25.51
C ALA A 625 -5.25 -8.85 -26.78
N GLN A 626 -6.13 -7.96 -27.25
CA GLN A 626 -6.88 -8.14 -28.50
C GLN A 626 -5.96 -8.11 -29.74
N ASN A 627 -5.00 -7.20 -29.77
CA ASN A 627 -4.01 -7.10 -30.82
C ASN A 627 -3.17 -8.37 -30.89
N LEU A 628 -2.68 -8.87 -29.76
CA LEU A 628 -1.90 -10.10 -29.68
C LEU A 628 -2.72 -11.29 -30.18
N ALA A 629 -3.94 -11.47 -29.67
CA ALA A 629 -4.84 -12.55 -30.07
C ALA A 629 -5.07 -12.58 -31.59
N ARG A 630 -5.22 -11.41 -32.22
CA ARG A 630 -5.33 -11.29 -33.68
C ARG A 630 -4.06 -11.71 -34.42
N HIS A 631 -2.88 -11.27 -33.97
CA HIS A 631 -1.61 -11.56 -34.66
C HIS A 631 -1.21 -13.03 -34.54
N VAL A 632 -1.40 -13.64 -33.37
CA VAL A 632 -1.04 -15.05 -33.12
C VAL A 632 -2.16 -16.02 -33.50
N GLN A 633 -3.33 -15.49 -33.92
CA GLN A 633 -4.56 -16.25 -34.15
C GLN A 633 -4.92 -17.13 -32.94
N GLY A 634 -4.76 -16.56 -31.73
CA GLY A 634 -4.99 -17.22 -30.46
C GLY A 634 -6.38 -16.92 -29.89
N GLN A 635 -6.75 -17.65 -28.85
CA GLN A 635 -8.00 -17.43 -28.14
C GLN A 635 -7.80 -16.37 -27.05
N LEU A 636 -8.59 -15.30 -27.06
CA LEU A 636 -8.63 -14.34 -25.95
C LEU A 636 -9.67 -14.78 -24.90
N VAL A 637 -9.25 -14.87 -23.65
CA VAL A 637 -10.11 -15.06 -22.48
C VAL A 637 -10.01 -13.83 -21.61
N VAL A 638 -11.17 -13.18 -21.42
CA VAL A 638 -11.36 -12.13 -20.43
C VAL A 638 -12.12 -12.77 -19.27
N GLU A 639 -11.51 -12.82 -18.10
CA GLU A 639 -12.10 -13.44 -16.92
C GLU A 639 -11.74 -12.66 -15.65
N GLU A 640 -12.75 -12.30 -14.88
CA GLU A 640 -12.64 -11.55 -13.62
C GLU A 640 -12.70 -12.48 -12.40
N ASP A 641 -13.24 -13.69 -12.57
CA ASP A 641 -13.33 -14.71 -11.54
C ASP A 641 -12.14 -15.68 -11.58
N LEU A 642 -11.38 -15.74 -10.48
CA LEU A 642 -10.15 -16.55 -10.39
C LEU A 642 -10.42 -18.07 -10.46
N ASP A 643 -11.53 -18.56 -9.91
CA ASP A 643 -11.84 -19.99 -9.90
C ASP A 643 -12.32 -20.45 -11.29
N ALA A 644 -13.10 -19.60 -11.96
CA ALA A 644 -13.46 -19.80 -13.36
C ALA A 644 -12.22 -19.78 -14.26
N LEU A 645 -11.25 -18.90 -13.98
CA LEU A 645 -9.98 -18.84 -14.70
C LEU A 645 -9.17 -20.12 -14.51
N HIS A 646 -9.00 -20.61 -13.28
CA HIS A 646 -8.29 -21.87 -12.99
C HIS A 646 -8.88 -23.05 -13.78
N THR A 647 -10.21 -23.15 -13.80
CA THR A 647 -10.93 -24.20 -14.55
C THR A 647 -10.68 -24.08 -16.06
N LYS A 648 -10.75 -22.88 -16.63
CA LYS A 648 -10.48 -22.63 -18.06
C LYS A 648 -9.05 -22.96 -18.43
N LEU A 649 -8.08 -22.63 -17.56
CA LEU A 649 -6.68 -22.95 -17.77
C LEU A 649 -6.43 -24.46 -17.75
N ALA A 650 -6.98 -25.17 -16.78
CA ALA A 650 -6.87 -26.63 -16.72
C ALA A 650 -7.46 -27.29 -17.99
N HIS A 651 -8.65 -26.84 -18.41
CA HIS A 651 -9.28 -27.31 -19.65
C HIS A 651 -8.45 -27.00 -20.91
N PHE A 652 -7.78 -25.85 -20.97
CA PHE A 652 -6.90 -25.50 -22.08
C PHE A 652 -5.69 -26.43 -22.12
N VAL A 653 -5.01 -26.63 -20.99
CA VAL A 653 -3.84 -27.50 -20.90
C VAL A 653 -4.19 -28.93 -21.30
N MET A 654 -5.30 -29.49 -20.80
CA MET A 654 -5.73 -30.85 -21.14
C MET A 654 -6.08 -31.05 -22.62
N ARG A 655 -6.37 -29.96 -23.35
CA ARG A 655 -6.63 -30.01 -24.81
C ARG A 655 -5.34 -29.94 -25.65
N CYS A 656 -4.22 -29.57 -25.06
CA CYS A 656 -2.91 -29.46 -25.71
C CYS A 656 -2.11 -30.78 -25.61
#